data_AF-A0AB73TE54-F1
#
_entry.id   AF-A0AB73TE54-F1
#
_cell.length_a   1.000
_cell.length_b   1.000
_cell.length_c   1.000
_cell.angle_alpha   90.00
_cell.angle_beta   90.00
_cell.angle_gamma   90.00
#
_symmetry.space_group_name_H-M   'P 1'
#
loop_
_entity.id
_entity.type
_entity.pdbx_description
1 polymer ?
#
loop_
_entity_poly.entity_id
_entity_poly.type
_entity_poly.pdbx_seq_one_letter_code
_entity_poly.pdbx_strand_id
1 'polypeptide(L)'
;MDTGGDNVQHQDVGGDVRRRRSRRTAARSLVTIVGLVLLPLVSVPALATTTTLPGAGTGAGIGTVDAPQPSPTQPPVYSNPVPAPAPGPGDASSPVPTNTPIPPSGGTPTAPTIVDPGDITTALARFAGRATPGHQVRVAEPAVPSASVCRATATPGGTWSCVGTVRSGPAQVFTVLDMTASALPNADAAPSDVIVPPTIDARRPTTGTVTGTGLPGATVTVGRAGSSAALTAVVTAAGTWAARWGTGPGAPAEGSVDVSATQTASTATGYRSDLRSAASAARTLVVDRTAPAAPRITAPAGSAPGSTQGVRITGTAEPRTVVTAYVDSTAVCRASVAADGSWSCRAADSLRAGSHMARAVAQDEAGNTSSAATAVAFRVSRGASVDAASSPGTTPGSGAGGGGAHGSGTAPAHGSGSDTADGSGIGRAGTGSSDDGTSGSALPGGGAGGSGSHGGRPDWTGPAGDWTVATGYDHAVPTIQSASSWRTLAVAAGVAAVFLLLVAGPVRVLAGALRERAPLRAARFTGRNRTRSERRHGDDAVASWVTVTLGIAVAGVLTLLGTGIALEARYVRLAIGVVAGVAVLSAGVVLATRWTAGEDRHTVTYQLSPGLLLAAVLASGLTRAADLSPALVVGVLLVPVARTDGGTAAMHLGRGLAACARSAIWRSVALLVLAVVGWVLHSLTPASGFAGSLVSEFASTLCVGGLGALVVTLLPLRGTAGAALASVSRPSYAALTAVGVGLAAAVYSGTAGTHVPVAALATGVGVVLVAAAAAWAWLRFDGAGIRS
;
A
#
# COMPACT_ATOMS: atom_id res chain seq x y z
N MET A 1 49.98 -55.50 15.36
CA MET A 1 50.49 -56.45 14.36
C MET A 1 49.76 -56.15 13.07
N ASP A 2 50.11 -55.09 12.34
CA ASP A 2 51.42 -54.74 11.72
C ASP A 2 51.68 -55.61 10.49
N THR A 3 52.15 -55.11 9.33
CA THR A 3 52.48 -53.76 8.80
C THR A 3 51.92 -53.66 7.36
N GLY A 4 51.88 -52.57 6.59
CA GLY A 4 52.54 -51.25 6.64
C GLY A 4 53.40 -51.06 5.36
N GLY A 5 53.14 -50.00 4.58
CA GLY A 5 53.78 -49.74 3.27
C GLY A 5 53.25 -50.60 2.10
N ASP A 6 53.58 -50.31 0.84
CA ASP A 6 54.13 -49.06 0.28
C ASP A 6 54.02 -49.05 -1.27
N ASN A 7 54.00 -47.85 -1.89
CA ASN A 7 54.37 -47.54 -3.30
C ASN A 7 53.70 -48.30 -4.50
N VAL A 8 53.63 -47.81 -5.75
CA VAL A 8 53.42 -46.50 -6.42
C VAL A 8 53.65 -46.74 -7.93
N GLN A 9 52.74 -46.29 -8.81
CA GLN A 9 52.94 -46.12 -10.29
C GLN A 9 53.19 -47.40 -11.15
N HIS A 10 53.04 -47.42 -12.48
CA HIS A 10 52.10 -46.77 -13.43
C HIS A 10 52.15 -47.54 -14.79
N GLN A 11 51.22 -47.26 -15.72
CA GLN A 11 51.19 -47.70 -17.15
C GLN A 11 50.87 -49.18 -17.41
N ASP A 12 50.34 -49.63 -18.55
CA ASP A 12 49.40 -49.12 -19.58
C ASP A 12 48.85 -50.41 -20.29
N VAL A 13 47.97 -50.49 -21.31
CA VAL A 13 47.34 -49.65 -22.35
C VAL A 13 45.88 -50.16 -22.49
N GLY A 14 44.83 -49.46 -22.93
CA GLY A 14 44.64 -48.12 -23.51
C GLY A 14 43.76 -48.18 -24.77
N GLY A 15 42.75 -47.31 -24.93
CA GLY A 15 41.81 -47.36 -26.06
C GLY A 15 40.83 -46.17 -26.17
N ASP A 16 40.56 -45.75 -27.42
CA ASP A 16 39.54 -44.78 -27.89
C ASP A 16 39.38 -43.41 -27.21
N VAL A 17 40.21 -42.45 -27.65
CA VAL A 17 40.06 -41.02 -27.35
C VAL A 17 38.93 -40.37 -28.16
N ARG A 18 37.67 -40.44 -27.67
CA ARG A 18 36.60 -39.57 -28.20
C ARG A 18 36.79 -38.12 -27.73
N ARG A 19 37.17 -37.23 -28.67
CA ARG A 19 37.45 -35.79 -28.46
C ARG A 19 36.38 -35.08 -27.61
N ARG A 20 36.77 -34.57 -26.42
CA ARG A 20 35.87 -33.80 -25.52
C ARG A 20 36.28 -32.33 -25.30
N ARG A 21 36.77 -31.65 -26.36
CA ARG A 21 36.98 -30.18 -26.36
C ARG A 21 35.63 -29.43 -26.44
N SER A 22 35.64 -28.14 -26.09
CA SER A 22 34.50 -27.21 -26.10
C SER A 22 33.30 -27.53 -25.19
N ARG A 23 33.55 -27.73 -23.87
CA ARG A 23 32.52 -27.51 -22.83
C ARG A 23 32.93 -26.57 -21.69
N ARG A 24 34.19 -26.09 -21.65
CA ARG A 24 34.67 -25.06 -20.70
C ARG A 24 34.49 -23.62 -21.22
N THR A 25 34.47 -23.44 -22.54
CA THR A 25 34.20 -22.17 -23.25
C THR A 25 32.80 -21.63 -22.93
N ALA A 26 31.76 -22.45 -23.12
CA ALA A 26 30.36 -22.05 -22.90
C ALA A 26 30.06 -21.52 -21.49
N ALA A 27 30.79 -21.97 -20.47
CA ALA A 27 30.64 -21.47 -19.09
C ALA A 27 31.21 -20.05 -18.89
N ARG A 28 32.18 -19.61 -19.71
CA ARG A 28 32.65 -18.21 -19.75
C ARG A 28 31.72 -17.36 -20.62
N SER A 29 31.29 -17.87 -21.78
CA SER A 29 30.33 -17.20 -22.67
C SER A 29 29.04 -16.77 -21.97
N LEU A 30 28.55 -17.57 -21.01
CA LEU A 30 27.31 -17.29 -20.28
C LEU A 30 27.34 -15.96 -19.51
N VAL A 31 28.48 -15.62 -18.89
CA VAL A 31 28.64 -14.35 -18.17
C VAL A 31 28.63 -13.18 -19.15
N THR A 32 29.30 -13.32 -20.29
CA THR A 32 29.31 -12.31 -21.35
C THR A 32 27.92 -12.09 -21.94
N ILE A 33 27.14 -13.16 -22.18
CA ILE A 33 25.80 -13.07 -22.78
C ILE A 33 24.79 -12.43 -21.82
N VAL A 34 24.82 -12.77 -20.53
CA VAL A 34 23.95 -12.09 -19.53
C VAL A 34 24.34 -10.61 -19.39
N GLY A 35 25.63 -10.28 -19.49
CA GLY A 35 26.07 -8.88 -19.60
C GLY A 35 25.58 -8.18 -20.87
N LEU A 36 25.59 -8.88 -22.01
CA LEU A 36 25.18 -8.33 -23.31
C LEU A 36 23.67 -8.07 -23.41
N VAL A 37 22.85 -8.85 -22.67
CA VAL A 37 21.41 -8.61 -22.51
C VAL A 37 21.11 -7.41 -21.58
N LEU A 38 22.05 -7.03 -20.70
CA LEU A 38 21.93 -5.84 -19.84
C LEU A 38 22.57 -4.57 -20.44
N LEU A 39 23.47 -4.70 -21.41
CA LEU A 39 24.10 -3.58 -22.12
C LEU A 39 23.14 -2.59 -22.82
N PRO A 40 21.99 -2.96 -23.43
CA PRO A 40 21.08 -1.98 -24.02
C PRO A 40 20.37 -1.07 -23.00
N LEU A 41 20.46 -1.35 -21.68
CA LEU A 41 19.91 -0.49 -20.63
C LEU A 41 20.86 0.64 -20.19
N VAL A 42 22.08 0.71 -20.75
CA VAL A 42 23.12 1.68 -20.35
C VAL A 42 23.54 2.59 -21.53
N SER A 43 23.04 2.34 -22.74
CA SER A 43 23.52 3.02 -23.96
C SER A 43 22.39 3.53 -24.84
N VAL A 44 21.83 4.71 -24.49
CA VAL A 44 21.05 5.54 -25.41
C VAL A 44 21.85 6.82 -25.68
N PRO A 45 22.27 7.10 -26.93
CA PRO A 45 22.91 8.37 -27.27
C PRO A 45 21.88 9.49 -27.31
N ALA A 46 22.27 10.69 -26.87
CA ALA A 46 21.45 11.88 -27.00
C ALA A 46 21.43 12.37 -28.46
N LEU A 47 20.46 11.89 -29.24
CA LEU A 47 20.17 12.42 -30.57
C LEU A 47 19.22 13.62 -30.44
N ALA A 48 19.80 14.81 -30.31
CA ALA A 48 19.08 16.06 -30.41
C ALA A 48 18.69 16.31 -31.88
N THR A 49 17.41 16.10 -32.23
CA THR A 49 16.87 16.52 -33.53
C THR A 49 16.61 18.03 -33.50
N THR A 50 17.62 18.81 -33.87
CA THR A 50 17.47 20.24 -34.16
C THR A 50 16.76 20.44 -35.49
N THR A 51 15.50 20.90 -35.46
CA THR A 51 14.78 21.40 -36.64
C THR A 51 14.29 22.82 -36.40
N THR A 52 15.14 23.78 -36.75
CA THR A 52 14.79 25.20 -36.83
C THR A 52 13.87 25.48 -38.03
N LEU A 53 12.94 26.44 -37.91
CA LEU A 53 12.19 26.97 -39.06
C LEU A 53 13.13 27.60 -40.09
N PRO A 54 12.81 27.47 -41.40
CA PRO A 54 12.06 28.50 -42.13
C PRO A 54 10.75 27.93 -42.73
N GLY A 55 9.90 28.66 -43.44
CA GLY A 55 9.91 30.05 -43.91
C GLY A 55 9.12 30.14 -45.24
N ALA A 56 8.29 31.17 -45.44
CA ALA A 56 7.27 31.17 -46.50
C ALA A 56 7.80 31.16 -47.95
N GLY A 57 7.09 30.50 -48.88
CA GLY A 57 7.43 30.47 -50.31
C GLY A 57 6.39 29.79 -51.21
N THR A 58 5.55 30.60 -51.85
CA THR A 58 4.62 30.35 -52.98
C THR A 58 4.88 29.20 -53.97
N GLY A 59 3.81 28.56 -54.48
CA GLY A 59 3.68 28.35 -55.93
C GLY A 59 3.12 27.01 -56.47
N ALA A 60 1.94 27.06 -57.09
CA ALA A 60 1.42 26.23 -58.20
C ALA A 60 1.35 24.68 -58.13
N GLY A 61 0.16 24.13 -58.44
CA GLY A 61 0.06 23.23 -59.60
C GLY A 61 -0.67 21.88 -59.49
N ILE A 62 -2.02 21.88 -59.59
CA ILE A 62 -2.87 20.84 -60.22
C ILE A 62 -2.92 19.44 -59.55
N GLY A 63 -4.13 18.91 -59.32
CA GLY A 63 -4.31 17.49 -58.91
C GLY A 63 -5.64 17.09 -58.25
N THR A 64 -6.77 17.72 -58.57
CA THR A 64 -8.06 17.44 -57.91
C THR A 64 -8.75 16.17 -58.41
N VAL A 65 -9.08 15.25 -57.50
CA VAL A 65 -10.13 14.22 -57.68
C VAL A 65 -10.93 14.13 -56.37
N ASP A 66 -12.26 14.14 -56.47
CA ASP A 66 -13.16 14.18 -55.31
C ASP A 66 -13.25 12.87 -54.53
N ALA A 67 -13.29 12.99 -53.20
CA ALA A 67 -13.85 12.01 -52.26
C ALA A 67 -14.41 12.77 -51.04
N PRO A 68 -15.61 12.40 -50.52
CA PRO A 68 -16.38 13.29 -49.64
C PRO A 68 -15.79 13.42 -48.22
N GLN A 69 -15.80 14.64 -47.68
CA GLN A 69 -15.52 14.89 -46.26
C GLN A 69 -16.61 14.29 -45.35
N PRO A 70 -16.24 13.54 -44.29
CA PRO A 70 -17.09 13.45 -43.11
C PRO A 70 -17.06 14.77 -42.33
N SER A 71 -18.22 15.26 -41.88
CA SER A 71 -18.31 16.45 -41.05
C SER A 71 -17.71 16.21 -39.65
N PRO A 72 -17.06 17.21 -39.01
CA PRO A 72 -16.51 17.05 -37.67
C PRO A 72 -17.65 16.86 -36.65
N THR A 73 -17.66 15.70 -35.98
CA THR A 73 -18.65 15.40 -34.94
C THR A 73 -18.42 16.28 -33.72
N GLN A 74 -19.39 17.14 -33.41
CA GLN A 74 -19.37 18.02 -32.25
C GLN A 74 -19.40 17.19 -30.94
N PRO A 75 -18.62 17.55 -29.90
CA PRO A 75 -18.69 16.88 -28.61
C PRO A 75 -20.07 17.06 -27.94
N PRO A 76 -20.56 16.08 -27.15
CA PRO A 76 -21.89 16.11 -26.57
C PRO A 76 -22.04 17.25 -25.55
N VAL A 77 -23.01 18.12 -25.79
CA VAL A 77 -23.39 19.20 -24.87
C VAL A 77 -24.36 18.65 -23.82
N TYR A 78 -23.94 18.64 -22.55
CA TYR A 78 -24.83 18.34 -21.42
C TYR A 78 -25.65 19.58 -21.05
N SER A 79 -26.87 19.66 -21.58
CA SER A 79 -27.85 20.68 -21.21
C SER A 79 -28.46 20.39 -19.83
N ASN A 80 -28.08 21.16 -18.81
CA ASN A 80 -28.79 21.17 -17.53
C ASN A 80 -30.24 21.66 -17.74
N PRO A 81 -31.26 20.97 -17.21
CA PRO A 81 -32.63 21.48 -17.21
C PRO A 81 -32.75 22.75 -16.35
N VAL A 82 -33.07 23.87 -16.99
CA VAL A 82 -33.44 25.11 -16.28
C VAL A 82 -34.87 24.96 -15.77
N PRO A 83 -35.17 25.28 -14.49
CA PRO A 83 -36.54 25.29 -13.99
C PRO A 83 -37.40 26.28 -14.77
N ALA A 84 -38.61 25.86 -15.17
CA ALA A 84 -39.57 26.74 -15.84
C ALA A 84 -40.01 27.89 -14.89
N PRO A 85 -40.21 29.12 -15.39
CA PRO A 85 -40.71 30.22 -14.58
C PRO A 85 -42.14 29.96 -14.09
N ALA A 86 -42.47 30.47 -12.90
CA ALA A 86 -43.78 30.30 -12.29
C ALA A 86 -44.89 31.04 -13.07
N PRO A 87 -46.10 30.47 -13.19
CA PRO A 87 -47.26 31.20 -13.70
C PRO A 87 -47.61 32.42 -12.84
N GLY A 88 -48.06 33.50 -13.48
CA GLY A 88 -48.59 34.68 -12.79
C GLY A 88 -49.97 34.45 -12.16
N PRO A 89 -50.44 35.37 -11.29
CA PRO A 89 -51.73 35.23 -10.62
C PRO A 89 -52.90 35.42 -11.59
N GLY A 90 -53.86 34.51 -11.56
CA GLY A 90 -55.10 34.56 -12.33
C GLY A 90 -56.28 34.02 -11.53
N ASP A 91 -57.19 34.92 -11.19
CA ASP A 91 -58.59 34.77 -10.72
C ASP A 91 -58.99 33.57 -9.84
N ALA A 92 -59.33 33.89 -8.59
CA ALA A 92 -59.90 32.94 -7.64
C ALA A 92 -61.36 32.61 -7.95
N SER A 93 -61.69 31.32 -7.95
CA SER A 93 -63.06 30.82 -7.76
C SER A 93 -63.07 29.79 -6.63
N SER A 94 -64.08 29.88 -5.75
CA SER A 94 -64.15 29.10 -4.50
C SER A 94 -64.57 27.64 -4.74
N PRO A 95 -64.22 26.71 -3.82
CA PRO A 95 -64.09 25.30 -4.18
C PRO A 95 -65.41 24.55 -4.32
N VAL A 96 -65.50 23.73 -5.36
CA VAL A 96 -66.34 22.53 -5.36
C VAL A 96 -65.72 21.52 -4.37
N PRO A 97 -66.50 20.83 -3.51
CA PRO A 97 -65.98 19.76 -2.68
C PRO A 97 -65.68 18.52 -3.55
N THR A 98 -64.51 18.51 -4.19
CA THR A 98 -64.01 17.34 -4.92
C THR A 98 -63.82 16.19 -3.94
N ASN A 99 -64.68 15.17 -4.03
CA ASN A 99 -64.59 13.95 -3.23
C ASN A 99 -63.15 13.44 -3.25
N THR A 100 -62.53 13.34 -2.07
CA THR A 100 -61.25 12.67 -1.92
C THR A 100 -61.40 11.24 -2.42
N PRO A 101 -60.60 10.77 -3.40
CA PRO A 101 -60.65 9.38 -3.83
C PRO A 101 -60.27 8.49 -2.65
N ILE A 102 -61.25 7.82 -2.06
CA ILE A 102 -61.01 6.79 -1.05
C ILE A 102 -60.15 5.71 -1.75
N PRO A 103 -58.92 5.43 -1.28
CA PRO A 103 -58.09 4.41 -1.91
C PRO A 103 -58.81 3.06 -1.81
N PRO A 104 -58.70 2.18 -2.83
CA PRO A 104 -59.47 0.94 -2.91
C PRO A 104 -59.11 -0.01 -1.75
N SER A 105 -59.87 0.12 -0.67
CA SER A 105 -59.64 -0.52 0.63
C SER A 105 -60.20 -1.95 0.61
N GLY A 106 -59.59 -2.80 -0.22
CA GLY A 106 -60.01 -4.18 -0.45
C GLY A 106 -58.90 -5.15 -0.87
N GLY A 107 -57.67 -4.66 -1.10
CA GLY A 107 -56.50 -5.54 -1.18
C GLY A 107 -56.02 -5.94 0.21
N THR A 108 -55.62 -7.20 0.39
CA THR A 108 -54.85 -7.61 1.59
C THR A 108 -53.56 -6.78 1.67
N PRO A 109 -53.16 -6.27 2.85
CA PRO A 109 -51.98 -5.44 2.97
C PRO A 109 -50.72 -6.22 2.59
N THR A 110 -50.00 -5.70 1.60
CA THR A 110 -48.75 -6.24 1.08
C THR A 110 -47.58 -5.75 1.94
N ALA A 111 -46.78 -6.69 2.44
CA ALA A 111 -45.52 -6.39 3.13
C ALA A 111 -44.58 -5.53 2.26
N PRO A 112 -43.79 -4.63 2.86
CA PRO A 112 -42.82 -3.85 2.11
C PRO A 112 -41.74 -4.76 1.51
N THR A 113 -41.24 -4.39 0.33
CA THR A 113 -40.03 -4.96 -0.28
C THR A 113 -39.05 -3.85 -0.60
N ILE A 114 -37.77 -4.19 -0.67
CA ILE A 114 -36.68 -3.29 -1.07
C ILE A 114 -35.90 -3.93 -2.22
N VAL A 115 -35.52 -3.12 -3.20
CA VAL A 115 -34.65 -3.52 -4.31
C VAL A 115 -33.20 -3.41 -3.87
N ASP A 116 -32.37 -4.35 -4.32
CA ASP A 116 -30.91 -4.30 -4.15
C ASP A 116 -30.34 -2.96 -4.66
N PRO A 117 -29.71 -2.14 -3.81
CA PRO A 117 -29.12 -0.86 -4.21
C PRO A 117 -27.74 -1.02 -4.86
N GLY A 118 -27.12 -2.21 -4.83
CA GLY A 118 -25.74 -2.44 -5.23
C GLY A 118 -24.72 -1.79 -4.29
N ASP A 119 -23.45 -1.79 -4.70
CA ASP A 119 -22.38 -1.10 -3.96
C ASP A 119 -22.50 0.44 -4.12
N ILE A 120 -22.37 1.17 -3.02
CA ILE A 120 -22.65 2.61 -2.97
C ILE A 120 -21.36 3.41 -2.80
N THR A 121 -20.97 4.15 -3.84
CA THR A 121 -19.73 4.95 -3.88
C THR A 121 -19.95 6.44 -3.55
N THR A 122 -21.16 6.82 -3.15
CA THR A 122 -21.62 8.21 -2.96
C THR A 122 -22.11 8.47 -1.54
N ALA A 123 -22.12 9.75 -1.12
CA ALA A 123 -22.68 10.17 0.16
C ALA A 123 -24.22 10.01 0.25
N LEU A 124 -24.87 9.90 -0.91
CA LEU A 124 -26.31 9.70 -1.06
C LEU A 124 -26.56 8.37 -1.75
N ALA A 125 -27.53 7.61 -1.25
CA ALA A 125 -28.02 6.37 -1.84
C ALA A 125 -29.50 6.50 -2.22
N ARG A 126 -29.92 5.79 -3.28
CA ARG A 126 -31.32 5.76 -3.73
C ARG A 126 -31.90 4.37 -3.46
N PHE A 127 -32.97 4.33 -2.67
CA PHE A 127 -33.69 3.11 -2.34
C PHE A 127 -35.06 3.11 -3.03
N ALA A 128 -35.54 1.94 -3.41
CA ALA A 128 -36.84 1.76 -4.04
C ALA A 128 -37.41 0.37 -3.73
N GLY A 129 -38.71 0.19 -3.94
CA GLY A 129 -39.37 -1.08 -3.72
C GLY A 129 -40.89 -1.02 -3.87
N ARG A 130 -41.57 -2.01 -3.28
CA ARG A 130 -43.04 -2.05 -3.19
C ARG A 130 -43.51 -2.03 -1.74
N ALA A 131 -44.77 -1.64 -1.53
CA ALA A 131 -45.48 -1.68 -0.25
C ALA A 131 -46.99 -1.53 -0.51
N THR A 132 -47.82 -1.63 0.53
CA THR A 132 -49.26 -1.34 0.44
C THR A 132 -49.49 0.11 -0.03
N PRO A 133 -50.33 0.38 -1.05
CA PRO A 133 -50.58 1.74 -1.54
C PRO A 133 -51.00 2.70 -0.42
N GLY A 134 -50.40 3.90 -0.39
CA GLY A 134 -50.68 4.92 0.63
C GLY A 134 -50.01 4.71 2.00
N HIS A 135 -49.43 3.55 2.29
CA HIS A 135 -48.64 3.35 3.52
C HIS A 135 -47.34 4.16 3.48
N GLN A 136 -46.87 4.58 4.66
CA GLN A 136 -45.52 5.12 4.82
C GLN A 136 -44.53 4.01 5.17
N VAL A 137 -43.37 4.01 4.52
CA VAL A 137 -42.23 3.14 4.79
C VAL A 137 -41.00 3.95 5.20
N ARG A 138 -40.10 3.31 5.97
CA ARG A 138 -38.77 3.83 6.29
C ARG A 138 -37.69 2.81 5.96
N VAL A 139 -36.55 3.28 5.45
CA VAL A 139 -35.32 2.49 5.37
C VAL A 139 -34.51 2.77 6.64
N ALA A 140 -34.15 1.74 7.39
CA ALA A 140 -33.36 1.87 8.62
C ALA A 140 -31.87 2.12 8.34
N GLU A 141 -31.19 2.83 9.23
CA GLU A 141 -29.72 2.96 9.21
C GLU A 141 -29.10 1.65 9.73
N PRO A 142 -28.23 0.95 8.97
CA PRO A 142 -27.71 -0.36 9.38
C PRO A 142 -26.94 -0.32 10.71
N ALA A 143 -26.21 0.76 10.97
CA ALA A 143 -25.47 0.98 12.21
C ALA A 143 -26.36 1.44 13.39
N VAL A 144 -27.56 1.95 13.12
CA VAL A 144 -28.48 2.51 14.14
C VAL A 144 -29.94 2.27 13.72
N PRO A 145 -30.51 1.05 13.88
CA PRO A 145 -31.81 0.70 13.31
C PRO A 145 -33.03 1.51 13.83
N SER A 146 -32.86 2.28 14.91
CA SER A 146 -33.84 3.27 15.36
C SER A 146 -33.90 4.51 14.44
N ALA A 147 -32.78 4.91 13.84
CA ALA A 147 -32.71 5.97 12.83
C ALA A 147 -33.20 5.48 11.45
N SER A 148 -33.54 6.43 10.58
CA SER A 148 -33.99 6.15 9.21
C SER A 148 -33.14 6.90 8.18
N VAL A 149 -32.56 6.18 7.22
CA VAL A 149 -31.80 6.72 6.09
C VAL A 149 -32.68 7.60 5.22
N CYS A 150 -33.87 7.12 4.88
CA CYS A 150 -34.94 7.91 4.26
C CYS A 150 -36.32 7.31 4.55
N ARG A 151 -37.36 8.06 4.20
CA ARG A 151 -38.78 7.69 4.33
C ARG A 151 -39.52 7.98 3.02
N ALA A 152 -40.57 7.22 2.73
CA ALA A 152 -41.41 7.41 1.55
C ALA A 152 -42.86 7.02 1.84
N THR A 153 -43.80 7.56 1.07
CA THR A 153 -45.18 7.03 0.97
C THR A 153 -45.29 6.20 -0.31
N ALA A 154 -45.94 5.04 -0.25
CA ALA A 154 -46.20 4.22 -1.43
C ALA A 154 -47.23 4.90 -2.35
N THR A 155 -46.94 4.91 -3.65
CA THR A 155 -47.86 5.42 -4.69
C THR A 155 -49.14 4.58 -4.77
N PRO A 156 -50.20 5.06 -5.45
CA PRO A 156 -51.38 4.23 -5.76
C PRO A 156 -51.07 2.92 -6.50
N GLY A 157 -49.94 2.83 -7.21
CA GLY A 157 -49.44 1.61 -7.86
C GLY A 157 -48.63 0.69 -6.94
N GLY A 158 -48.55 0.97 -5.64
CA GLY A 158 -47.84 0.16 -4.65
C GLY A 158 -46.32 0.20 -4.75
N THR A 159 -45.75 1.24 -5.39
CA THR A 159 -44.29 1.45 -5.50
C THR A 159 -43.84 2.61 -4.62
N TRP A 160 -42.62 2.56 -4.11
CA TRP A 160 -42.00 3.66 -3.35
C TRP A 160 -40.54 3.86 -3.78
N SER A 161 -40.01 5.07 -3.56
CA SER A 161 -38.57 5.32 -3.58
C SER A 161 -38.20 6.55 -2.76
N CYS A 162 -37.00 6.55 -2.17
CA CYS A 162 -36.44 7.73 -1.51
C CYS A 162 -34.91 7.80 -1.70
N VAL A 163 -34.34 8.97 -1.41
CA VAL A 163 -32.89 9.19 -1.36
C VAL A 163 -32.51 9.58 0.07
N GLY A 164 -31.40 9.05 0.57
CA GLY A 164 -30.92 9.32 1.93
C GLY A 164 -29.40 9.34 2.01
N THR A 165 -28.87 9.95 3.07
CA THR A 165 -27.43 9.95 3.38
C THR A 165 -27.01 8.64 4.01
N VAL A 166 -25.95 8.02 3.52
CA VAL A 166 -25.39 6.76 4.05
C VAL A 166 -24.00 6.96 4.64
N ARG A 167 -23.52 5.98 5.40
CA ARG A 167 -22.18 5.96 6.00
C ARG A 167 -21.32 4.88 5.36
N SER A 168 -20.01 5.12 5.29
CA SER A 168 -19.07 4.09 4.83
C SER A 168 -19.03 2.91 5.80
N GLY A 169 -19.18 1.70 5.27
CA GLY A 169 -19.02 0.43 5.97
C GLY A 169 -19.24 -0.75 5.01
N PRO A 170 -18.56 -1.89 5.21
CA PRO A 170 -18.69 -3.08 4.36
C PRO A 170 -19.98 -3.85 4.65
N ALA A 171 -20.47 -4.58 3.64
CA ALA A 171 -21.58 -5.54 3.70
C ALA A 171 -22.82 -5.06 4.48
N GLN A 172 -23.19 -3.79 4.35
CA GLN A 172 -24.33 -3.19 5.04
C GLN A 172 -25.66 -3.69 4.46
N VAL A 173 -26.55 -4.12 5.37
CA VAL A 173 -27.91 -4.57 5.06
C VAL A 173 -28.90 -3.46 5.40
N PHE A 174 -29.61 -2.95 4.40
CA PHE A 174 -30.63 -1.92 4.58
C PHE A 174 -32.02 -2.56 4.71
N THR A 175 -32.62 -2.44 5.89
CA THR A 175 -33.99 -2.95 6.17
C THR A 175 -35.04 -1.90 5.85
N VAL A 176 -36.10 -2.27 5.12
CA VAL A 176 -37.34 -1.47 5.01
C VAL A 176 -38.39 -1.96 6.01
N LEU A 177 -39.04 -1.00 6.68
CA LEU A 177 -40.12 -1.22 7.64
C LEU A 177 -41.36 -0.41 7.25
N ASP A 178 -42.54 -0.97 7.45
CA ASP A 178 -43.82 -0.24 7.33
C ASP A 178 -44.10 0.52 8.63
N MET A 179 -44.42 1.82 8.53
CA MET A 179 -44.74 2.69 9.67
C MET A 179 -46.24 2.88 9.87
N THR A 180 -47.07 2.45 8.92
CA THR A 180 -48.54 2.51 8.96
C THR A 180 -49.12 1.23 9.55
N ALA A 181 -48.52 0.08 9.25
CA ALA A 181 -48.90 -1.24 9.75
C ALA A 181 -47.67 -2.03 10.22
N SER A 182 -47.17 -1.70 11.42
CA SER A 182 -45.97 -2.32 12.04
C SER A 182 -46.10 -3.81 12.38
N ALA A 183 -47.26 -4.42 12.13
CA ALA A 183 -47.48 -5.87 12.21
C ALA A 183 -47.09 -6.60 10.90
N LEU A 184 -46.82 -5.88 9.81
CA LEU A 184 -46.27 -6.46 8.59
C LEU A 184 -44.78 -6.81 8.79
N PRO A 185 -44.28 -7.90 8.17
CA PRO A 185 -42.86 -8.24 8.24
C PRO A 185 -42.02 -7.20 7.51
N ASN A 186 -40.83 -6.93 8.06
CA ASN A 186 -39.80 -6.12 7.41
C ASN A 186 -39.17 -6.87 6.22
N ALA A 187 -38.46 -6.16 5.34
CA ALA A 187 -37.66 -6.77 4.29
C ALA A 187 -36.25 -6.17 4.23
N ASP A 188 -35.26 -7.03 4.03
CA ASP A 188 -33.84 -6.66 3.95
C ASP A 188 -33.35 -6.61 2.50
N ALA A 189 -32.48 -5.65 2.20
CA ALA A 189 -31.74 -5.59 0.95
C ALA A 189 -30.58 -6.61 0.92
N ALA A 190 -29.97 -6.80 -0.26
CA ALA A 190 -28.69 -7.50 -0.35
C ALA A 190 -27.59 -6.74 0.45
N PRO A 191 -26.54 -7.41 0.97
CA PRO A 191 -25.50 -6.74 1.74
C PRO A 191 -24.53 -5.97 0.82
N SER A 192 -24.61 -4.65 0.82
CA SER A 192 -23.85 -3.72 -0.04
C SER A 192 -22.57 -3.20 0.63
N ASP A 193 -21.48 -3.05 -0.11
CA ASP A 193 -20.34 -2.27 0.36
C ASP A 193 -20.61 -0.77 0.12
N VAL A 194 -20.41 0.06 1.16
CA VAL A 194 -20.60 1.51 1.07
C VAL A 194 -19.29 2.24 1.31
N ILE A 195 -18.91 3.12 0.38
CA ILE A 195 -17.74 4.00 0.50
C ILE A 195 -18.08 5.42 0.04
N VAL A 196 -18.43 6.25 1.02
CA VAL A 196 -18.68 7.69 0.84
C VAL A 196 -17.38 8.40 0.39
N PRO A 197 -17.43 9.45 -0.44
CA PRO A 197 -16.24 10.24 -0.80
C PRO A 197 -15.55 10.89 0.41
N PRO A 198 -14.22 11.06 0.38
CA PRO A 198 -13.49 11.77 1.43
C PRO A 198 -13.81 13.27 1.38
N THR A 199 -13.59 13.97 2.49
CA THR A 199 -13.65 15.44 2.52
C THR A 199 -12.27 16.03 2.30
N ILE A 200 -12.20 17.26 1.79
CA ILE A 200 -11.00 18.11 1.76
C ILE A 200 -11.29 19.35 2.61
N ASP A 201 -10.36 19.72 3.49
CA ASP A 201 -10.32 21.04 4.12
C ASP A 201 -9.38 21.97 3.32
N ALA A 202 -9.85 23.18 3.04
CA ALA A 202 -9.18 24.23 2.29
C ALA A 202 -9.41 25.62 2.92
N ARG A 203 -9.70 25.69 4.24
CA ARG A 203 -10.07 26.93 4.95
C ARG A 203 -8.96 27.99 5.06
N ARG A 204 -7.71 27.66 4.73
CA ARG A 204 -6.54 28.54 4.86
C ARG A 204 -5.58 28.35 3.67
N PRO A 205 -4.74 29.36 3.37
CA PRO A 205 -3.56 29.19 2.52
C PRO A 205 -2.65 28.05 2.99
N THR A 206 -1.83 27.52 2.08
CA THR A 206 -0.90 26.42 2.41
C THR A 206 0.33 26.40 1.50
N THR A 207 1.47 25.97 2.05
CA THR A 207 2.70 25.64 1.29
C THR A 207 2.53 24.49 0.28
N GLY A 208 1.36 23.83 0.29
CA GLY A 208 1.01 22.70 -0.57
C GLY A 208 0.65 21.44 0.22
N THR A 209 0.19 21.57 1.46
CA THR A 209 -0.38 20.47 2.26
C THR A 209 -1.90 20.49 2.14
N VAL A 210 -2.49 19.39 1.67
CA VAL A 210 -3.93 19.14 1.66
C VAL A 210 -4.27 18.28 2.87
N THR A 211 -5.38 18.56 3.54
CA THR A 211 -5.88 17.74 4.65
C THR A 211 -7.37 17.45 4.48
N GLY A 212 -7.89 16.49 5.24
CA GLY A 212 -9.31 16.17 5.21
C GLY A 212 -9.69 14.98 6.08
N THR A 213 -10.91 14.48 5.88
CA THR A 213 -11.41 13.27 6.55
C THR A 213 -11.77 12.18 5.54
N GLY A 214 -11.80 10.93 6.00
CA GLY A 214 -12.10 9.75 5.20
C GLY A 214 -12.41 8.53 6.06
N LEU A 215 -12.54 7.37 5.41
CA LEU A 215 -12.70 6.06 6.04
C LEU A 215 -11.35 5.61 6.63
N PRO A 216 -11.21 5.34 7.94
CA PRO A 216 -9.96 4.87 8.53
C PRO A 216 -9.33 3.68 7.78
N GLY A 217 -8.03 3.74 7.52
CA GLY A 217 -7.30 2.72 6.75
C GLY A 217 -7.48 2.78 5.22
N ALA A 218 -8.42 3.58 4.70
CA ALA A 218 -8.55 3.78 3.25
C ALA A 218 -7.36 4.59 2.69
N THR A 219 -7.11 4.43 1.38
CA THR A 219 -6.16 5.28 0.65
C THR A 219 -6.90 6.37 -0.10
N VAL A 220 -6.65 7.63 0.27
CA VAL A 220 -7.13 8.81 -0.43
C VAL A 220 -6.22 9.11 -1.62
N THR A 221 -6.82 9.41 -2.77
CA THR A 221 -6.15 9.94 -3.97
C THR A 221 -6.70 11.34 -4.26
N VAL A 222 -5.86 12.38 -4.15
CA VAL A 222 -6.22 13.77 -4.46
C VAL A 222 -5.77 14.11 -5.87
N GLY A 223 -6.70 14.46 -6.75
CA GLY A 223 -6.45 14.97 -8.10
C GLY A 223 -6.62 16.48 -8.20
N ARG A 224 -6.03 17.08 -9.24
CA ARG A 224 -6.13 18.50 -9.58
C ARG A 224 -6.75 18.66 -10.97
N ALA A 225 -7.61 19.65 -11.15
CA ALA A 225 -8.17 19.99 -12.46
C ALA A 225 -7.06 20.21 -13.52
N GLY A 226 -7.21 19.62 -14.71
CA GLY A 226 -6.25 19.77 -15.81
C GLY A 226 -4.89 19.10 -15.61
N SER A 227 -4.74 18.14 -14.67
CA SER A 227 -3.44 17.49 -14.43
C SER A 227 -3.55 16.02 -14.05
N SER A 228 -2.64 15.20 -14.57
CA SER A 228 -2.44 13.79 -14.18
C SER A 228 -1.64 13.60 -12.89
N ALA A 229 -1.09 14.67 -12.31
CA ALA A 229 -0.35 14.61 -11.05
C ALA A 229 -1.32 14.47 -9.86
N ALA A 230 -1.34 13.29 -9.24
CA ALA A 230 -2.13 13.00 -8.05
C ALA A 230 -1.25 12.92 -6.78
N LEU A 231 -1.83 13.27 -5.62
CA LEU A 231 -1.27 12.91 -4.31
C LEU A 231 -1.99 11.68 -3.76
N THR A 232 -1.28 10.90 -2.94
CA THR A 232 -1.88 9.81 -2.14
C THR A 232 -1.55 9.96 -0.67
N ALA A 233 -2.49 9.55 0.18
CA ALA A 233 -2.31 9.46 1.64
C ALA A 233 -3.22 8.38 2.23
N VAL A 234 -2.80 7.75 3.31
CA VAL A 234 -3.62 6.79 4.06
C VAL A 234 -4.38 7.53 5.16
N VAL A 235 -5.65 7.21 5.36
CA VAL A 235 -6.47 7.77 6.45
C VAL A 235 -6.08 7.11 7.77
N THR A 236 -5.82 7.93 8.79
CA THR A 236 -5.47 7.46 10.13
C THR A 236 -6.66 6.81 10.85
N ALA A 237 -6.40 6.12 11.96
CA ALA A 237 -7.43 5.58 12.85
C ALA A 237 -8.41 6.65 13.38
N ALA A 238 -8.02 7.93 13.39
CA ALA A 238 -8.86 9.06 13.77
C ALA A 238 -9.76 9.59 12.63
N GLY A 239 -9.77 8.93 11.47
CA GLY A 239 -10.56 9.35 10.30
C GLY A 239 -10.00 10.56 9.55
N THR A 240 -8.81 11.05 9.91
CA THR A 240 -8.14 12.20 9.26
C THR A 240 -7.00 11.75 8.35
N TRP A 241 -6.74 12.54 7.30
CA TRP A 241 -5.62 12.33 6.38
C TRP A 241 -4.92 13.65 6.03
N ALA A 242 -3.66 13.56 5.63
CA ALA A 242 -2.87 14.68 5.15
C ALA A 242 -1.92 14.24 4.03
N ALA A 243 -1.83 15.03 2.96
CA ALA A 243 -0.94 14.82 1.82
C ALA A 243 -0.22 16.12 1.48
N ARG A 244 0.96 16.09 0.86
CA ARG A 244 1.66 17.32 0.42
C ARG A 244 2.28 17.21 -0.95
N TRP A 245 2.18 18.25 -1.77
CA TRP A 245 3.01 18.39 -2.96
C TRP A 245 4.41 18.85 -2.57
N GLY A 246 5.43 18.22 -3.16
CA GLY A 246 6.79 18.73 -3.11
C GLY A 246 6.98 20.00 -3.94
N THR A 247 8.22 20.47 -4.00
CA THR A 247 8.70 21.47 -4.96
C THR A 247 9.29 20.75 -6.18
N GLY A 248 8.81 21.08 -7.38
CA GLY A 248 9.27 20.47 -8.63
C GLY A 248 8.17 20.30 -9.69
N PRO A 249 8.49 19.68 -10.84
CA PRO A 249 7.53 19.43 -11.92
C PRO A 249 6.28 18.69 -11.43
N GLY A 250 5.11 19.15 -11.86
CA GLY A 250 3.81 18.58 -11.47
C GLY A 250 3.23 19.14 -10.17
N ALA A 251 3.98 19.88 -9.34
CA ALA A 251 3.42 20.62 -8.21
C ALA A 251 2.42 21.70 -8.66
N PRO A 252 1.56 22.23 -7.77
CA PRO A 252 0.89 23.52 -8.02
C PRO A 252 1.91 24.67 -8.05
N ALA A 253 1.63 25.66 -8.88
CA ALA A 253 2.16 27.00 -8.73
C ALA A 253 1.47 27.71 -7.54
N GLU A 254 1.89 28.93 -7.24
CA GLU A 254 1.19 29.77 -6.27
C GLU A 254 -0.16 30.28 -6.83
N GLY A 255 -1.06 30.65 -5.94
CA GLY A 255 -2.43 31.06 -6.26
C GLY A 255 -3.47 29.96 -6.05
N SER A 256 -4.64 30.14 -6.65
CA SER A 256 -5.80 29.24 -6.46
C SER A 256 -5.72 27.99 -7.34
N VAL A 257 -6.03 26.83 -6.77
CA VAL A 257 -6.04 25.54 -7.48
C VAL A 257 -7.21 24.66 -7.05
N ASP A 258 -8.00 24.17 -8.01
CA ASP A 258 -9.12 23.28 -7.71
C ASP A 258 -8.66 21.82 -7.61
N VAL A 259 -9.02 21.20 -6.48
CA VAL A 259 -8.72 19.80 -6.17
C VAL A 259 -9.97 19.02 -5.80
N SER A 260 -9.96 17.73 -6.09
CA SER A 260 -10.98 16.75 -5.67
C SER A 260 -10.30 15.48 -5.20
N ALA A 261 -10.96 14.71 -4.34
CA ALA A 261 -10.40 13.50 -3.76
C ALA A 261 -11.34 12.30 -3.93
N THR A 262 -10.77 11.14 -4.25
CA THR A 262 -11.43 9.84 -4.13
C THR A 262 -10.77 9.07 -2.98
N GLN A 263 -11.46 8.13 -2.36
CA GLN A 263 -10.82 7.16 -1.47
C GLN A 263 -11.11 5.73 -1.90
N THR A 264 -10.19 4.83 -1.62
CA THR A 264 -10.26 3.40 -1.94
C THR A 264 -10.18 2.62 -0.63
N ALA A 265 -11.19 1.79 -0.35
CA ALA A 265 -11.17 0.93 0.84
C ALA A 265 -10.14 -0.19 0.68
N SER A 266 -9.50 -0.62 1.77
CA SER A 266 -8.69 -1.85 1.78
C SER A 266 -9.59 -3.03 2.11
N THR A 267 -9.40 -4.15 1.40
CA THR A 267 -10.11 -5.41 1.69
C THR A 267 -9.79 -5.94 3.10
N ALA A 268 -8.69 -5.50 3.72
CA ALA A 268 -8.35 -5.81 5.11
C ALA A 268 -9.35 -5.24 6.13
N THR A 269 -10.20 -4.28 5.77
CA THR A 269 -11.28 -3.75 6.63
C THR A 269 -12.64 -4.39 6.36
N GLY A 270 -12.70 -5.48 5.60
CA GLY A 270 -13.91 -6.29 5.37
C GLY A 270 -14.64 -6.03 4.05
N TYR A 271 -14.19 -5.05 3.27
CA TYR A 271 -14.71 -4.77 1.93
C TYR A 271 -14.36 -5.90 0.95
N ARG A 272 -15.28 -6.22 0.05
CA ARG A 272 -15.17 -7.32 -0.93
C ARG A 272 -14.36 -6.97 -2.17
N SER A 273 -14.15 -5.68 -2.43
CA SER A 273 -13.33 -5.15 -3.53
C SER A 273 -12.47 -3.97 -3.06
N ASP A 274 -11.53 -3.52 -3.90
CA ASP A 274 -10.86 -2.22 -3.77
C ASP A 274 -11.81 -1.08 -4.19
N LEU A 275 -13.00 -1.04 -3.58
CA LEU A 275 -14.08 -0.15 -3.96
C LEU A 275 -13.62 1.31 -3.81
N ARG A 276 -13.70 2.06 -4.91
CA ARG A 276 -13.35 3.48 -4.95
C ARG A 276 -14.60 4.34 -4.87
N SER A 277 -14.59 5.32 -3.99
CA SER A 277 -15.65 6.34 -3.91
C SER A 277 -15.75 7.15 -5.20
N ALA A 278 -16.90 7.75 -5.43
CA ALA A 278 -17.00 8.91 -6.31
C ALA A 278 -16.02 10.01 -5.87
N ALA A 279 -15.73 10.96 -6.76
CA ALA A 279 -14.95 12.14 -6.41
C ALA A 279 -15.71 12.99 -5.38
N SER A 280 -14.97 13.60 -4.44
CA SER A 280 -15.47 14.67 -3.59
C SER A 280 -15.96 15.84 -4.46
N ALA A 281 -16.82 16.68 -3.90
CA ALA A 281 -17.00 18.03 -4.44
C ALA A 281 -15.62 18.71 -4.55
N ALA A 282 -15.41 19.45 -5.65
CA ALA A 282 -14.18 20.21 -5.85
C ALA A 282 -14.03 21.29 -4.77
N ARG A 283 -12.78 21.52 -4.35
CA ARG A 283 -12.40 22.58 -3.41
C ARG A 283 -11.25 23.39 -3.99
N THR A 284 -11.44 24.70 -4.07
CA THR A 284 -10.38 25.65 -4.38
C THR A 284 -9.46 25.79 -3.18
N LEU A 285 -8.18 25.52 -3.38
CA LEU A 285 -7.13 25.64 -2.37
C LEU A 285 -6.23 26.81 -2.75
N VAL A 286 -5.82 27.63 -1.79
CA VAL A 286 -4.84 28.71 -2.01
C VAL A 286 -3.45 28.18 -1.68
N VAL A 287 -2.59 28.06 -2.69
CA VAL A 287 -1.19 27.67 -2.54
C VAL A 287 -0.33 28.92 -2.44
N ASP A 288 0.45 29.01 -1.37
CA ASP A 288 1.34 30.13 -1.07
C ASP A 288 2.67 29.57 -0.56
N ARG A 289 3.76 29.91 -1.25
CA ARG A 289 5.12 29.39 -1.01
C ARG A 289 6.13 30.54 -0.85
N THR A 290 5.65 31.78 -0.76
CA THR A 290 6.48 32.96 -0.67
C THR A 290 6.75 33.25 0.80
N ALA A 291 8.00 33.02 1.23
CA ALA A 291 8.39 33.30 2.60
C ALA A 291 8.28 34.80 2.91
N PRO A 292 7.67 35.19 4.06
CA PRO A 292 7.53 36.58 4.43
C PRO A 292 8.89 37.25 4.65
N ALA A 293 8.90 38.59 4.54
CA ALA A 293 10.14 39.36 4.69
C ALA A 293 10.81 39.16 6.06
N ALA A 294 12.16 39.20 6.10
CA ALA A 294 12.91 39.07 7.34
C ALA A 294 12.51 40.16 8.36
N PRO A 295 12.09 39.80 9.59
CA PRO A 295 11.69 40.78 10.60
C PRO A 295 12.90 41.62 11.03
N ARG A 296 12.62 42.84 11.50
CA ARG A 296 13.62 43.77 12.06
C ARG A 296 13.39 43.92 13.55
N ILE A 297 14.42 43.72 14.36
CA ILE A 297 14.37 44.00 15.81
C ILE A 297 14.72 45.48 16.02
N THR A 298 13.88 46.20 16.77
CA THR A 298 14.07 47.62 17.11
C THR A 298 14.52 47.82 18.56
N ALA A 299 14.17 46.89 19.46
CA ALA A 299 14.68 46.84 20.83
C ALA A 299 14.73 45.39 21.35
N PRO A 300 15.60 45.07 22.33
CA PRO A 300 16.54 45.98 23.01
C PRO A 300 17.74 46.38 22.12
N ALA A 301 18.22 47.62 22.30
CA ALA A 301 19.45 48.10 21.69
C ALA A 301 20.45 48.49 22.81
N GLY A 302 21.63 47.88 22.84
CA GLY A 302 22.62 48.13 23.90
C GLY A 302 22.25 47.52 25.26
N SER A 303 22.29 48.31 26.32
CA SER A 303 21.95 47.85 27.68
C SER A 303 20.44 47.82 27.92
N ALA A 304 19.88 46.65 28.19
CA ALA A 304 18.51 46.55 28.70
C ALA A 304 18.50 46.90 30.21
N PRO A 305 17.57 47.74 30.70
CA PRO A 305 17.47 48.06 32.12
C PRO A 305 17.17 46.80 32.95
N GLY A 306 17.75 46.74 34.14
CA GLY A 306 17.91 45.51 34.92
C GLY A 306 16.62 44.94 35.51
N SER A 307 15.97 44.05 34.75
CA SER A 307 15.25 42.89 35.29
C SER A 307 15.74 41.67 34.54
N THR A 308 16.18 40.63 35.26
CA THR A 308 16.49 39.33 34.65
C THR A 308 15.24 38.64 34.10
N GLN A 309 14.05 39.02 34.58
CA GLN A 309 12.76 38.49 34.15
C GLN A 309 12.05 39.44 33.18
N GLY A 310 11.49 38.92 32.08
CA GLY A 310 10.53 39.66 31.24
C GLY A 310 11.10 40.69 30.27
N VAL A 311 12.36 40.52 29.80
CA VAL A 311 12.97 41.38 28.77
C VAL A 311 12.04 41.49 27.55
N ARG A 312 11.65 42.72 27.20
CA ARG A 312 10.78 43.01 26.05
C ARG A 312 11.63 43.14 24.78
N ILE A 313 11.29 42.34 23.77
CA ILE A 313 11.83 42.42 22.41
C ILE A 313 10.72 43.03 21.54
N THR A 314 11.06 44.05 20.75
CA THR A 314 10.13 44.70 19.80
C THR A 314 10.74 44.77 18.42
N GLY A 315 9.88 44.92 17.41
CA GLY A 315 10.33 45.05 16.04
C GLY A 315 9.24 45.41 15.05
N THR A 316 9.62 45.36 13.78
CA THR A 316 8.70 45.35 12.65
C THR A 316 8.82 44.05 11.87
N ALA A 317 7.73 43.66 11.20
CA ALA A 317 7.60 42.46 10.40
C ALA A 317 6.40 42.63 9.45
N GLU A 318 6.14 41.62 8.63
CA GLU A 318 4.99 41.62 7.72
C GLU A 318 3.67 41.40 8.50
N PRO A 319 2.62 42.23 8.28
CA PRO A 319 1.34 42.11 8.98
C PRO A 319 0.71 40.72 8.87
N ARG A 320 -0.12 40.33 9.86
CA ARG A 320 -0.75 39.00 9.99
C ARG A 320 0.20 37.80 10.15
N THR A 321 1.52 37.95 9.96
CA THR A 321 2.49 36.91 10.32
C THR A 321 2.62 36.76 11.84
N VAL A 322 3.28 35.69 12.28
CA VAL A 322 3.62 35.43 13.68
C VAL A 322 5.13 35.35 13.83
N VAL A 323 5.71 36.32 14.55
CA VAL A 323 7.14 36.37 14.84
C VAL A 323 7.47 35.48 16.03
N THR A 324 8.55 34.69 15.90
CA THR A 324 9.19 33.98 17.01
C THR A 324 10.55 34.60 17.27
N ALA A 325 10.76 35.08 18.51
CA ALA A 325 11.99 35.72 18.95
C ALA A 325 12.88 34.74 19.71
N TYR A 326 14.18 34.81 19.45
CA TYR A 326 15.22 33.95 20.00
C TYR A 326 16.30 34.78 20.70
N VAL A 327 16.83 34.27 21.80
CA VAL A 327 18.04 34.78 22.45
C VAL A 327 19.03 33.62 22.57
N ASP A 328 20.24 33.80 22.05
CA ASP A 328 21.31 32.80 22.08
C ASP A 328 20.84 31.40 21.62
N SER A 329 20.10 31.38 20.50
CA SER A 329 19.42 30.22 19.87
C SER A 329 18.24 29.61 20.64
N THR A 330 17.95 30.03 21.87
CA THR A 330 16.74 29.62 22.61
C THR A 330 15.54 30.46 22.19
N ALA A 331 14.40 29.86 21.87
CA ALA A 331 13.16 30.59 21.60
C ALA A 331 12.60 31.15 22.92
N VAL A 332 12.47 32.48 23.03
CA VAL A 332 12.09 33.16 24.29
C VAL A 332 10.67 33.70 24.32
N CYS A 333 10.10 34.07 23.16
CA CYS A 333 8.71 34.48 23.03
C CYS A 333 8.20 34.45 21.59
N ARG A 334 6.87 34.48 21.43
CA ARG A 334 6.16 34.48 20.14
C ARG A 334 5.06 35.55 20.16
N ALA A 335 4.84 36.27 19.06
CA ALA A 335 3.80 37.29 18.94
C ALA A 335 3.25 37.40 17.52
N SER A 336 1.95 37.67 17.40
CA SER A 336 1.31 38.09 16.14
C SER A 336 1.74 39.51 15.77
N VAL A 337 1.98 39.75 14.49
CA VAL A 337 2.29 41.08 13.95
C VAL A 337 0.99 41.85 13.69
N ALA A 338 0.92 43.08 14.22
CA ALA A 338 -0.25 43.95 14.08
C ALA A 338 -0.40 44.47 12.63
N ALA A 339 -1.55 45.12 12.35
CA ALA A 339 -1.89 45.61 11.02
C ALA A 339 -0.95 46.72 10.50
N ASP A 340 -0.24 47.41 11.40
CA ASP A 340 0.80 48.41 11.13
C ASP A 340 2.20 47.80 10.92
N GLY A 341 2.33 46.47 10.97
CA GLY A 341 3.61 45.77 10.88
C GLY A 341 4.41 45.73 12.19
N SER A 342 3.89 46.25 13.30
CA SER A 342 4.57 46.24 14.60
C SER A 342 4.41 44.90 15.34
N TRP A 343 5.42 44.53 16.14
CA TRP A 343 5.32 43.40 17.07
C TRP A 343 6.13 43.63 18.35
N SER A 344 5.70 42.97 19.43
CA SER A 344 6.27 43.10 20.77
C SER A 344 6.00 41.83 21.57
N CYS A 345 7.04 41.23 22.16
CA CYS A 345 6.88 40.14 23.12
C CYS A 345 7.85 40.28 24.30
N ARG A 346 7.52 39.66 25.44
CA ARG A 346 8.41 39.54 26.60
C ARG A 346 8.94 38.11 26.68
N ALA A 347 10.24 37.95 26.91
CA ALA A 347 10.83 36.66 27.23
C ALA A 347 10.08 36.02 28.42
N ALA A 348 9.64 34.76 28.27
CA ALA A 348 8.90 34.05 29.31
C ALA A 348 9.82 33.71 30.50
N ASP A 349 11.00 33.14 30.20
CA ASP A 349 12.02 32.79 31.17
C ASP A 349 12.93 33.96 31.57
N SER A 350 13.60 33.83 32.71
CA SER A 350 14.61 34.78 33.14
C SER A 350 15.92 34.61 32.36
N LEU A 351 16.37 35.66 31.69
CA LEU A 351 17.71 35.71 31.10
C LEU A 351 18.77 35.93 32.19
N ARG A 352 19.95 35.33 32.01
CA ARG A 352 21.10 35.54 32.91
C ARG A 352 21.62 36.97 32.77
N ALA A 353 22.41 37.44 33.73
CA ALA A 353 23.18 38.67 33.54
C ALA A 353 24.38 38.38 32.61
N GLY A 354 24.53 39.15 31.55
CA GLY A 354 25.51 38.87 30.49
C GLY A 354 25.24 39.62 29.18
N SER A 355 26.11 39.42 28.19
CA SER A 355 25.88 39.83 26.80
C SER A 355 25.10 38.73 26.07
N HIS A 356 24.13 39.12 25.24
CA HIS A 356 23.18 38.23 24.57
C HIS A 356 22.95 38.67 23.12
N MET A 357 22.57 37.73 22.25
CA MET A 357 22.23 37.97 20.84
C MET A 357 20.76 37.67 20.56
N ALA A 358 19.97 38.71 20.30
CA ALA A 358 18.59 38.59 19.87
C ALA A 358 18.50 38.31 18.36
N ARG A 359 17.63 37.38 17.96
CA ARG A 359 17.22 37.11 16.57
C ARG A 359 15.71 36.90 16.49
N ALA A 360 15.13 37.01 15.31
CA ALA A 360 13.71 36.77 15.08
C ALA A 360 13.47 36.13 13.70
N VAL A 361 12.40 35.35 13.56
CA VAL A 361 11.86 34.87 12.28
C VAL A 361 10.36 35.13 12.25
N ALA A 362 9.79 35.46 11.09
CA ALA A 362 8.35 35.56 10.88
C ALA A 362 7.82 34.28 10.22
N GLN A 363 6.59 33.89 10.54
CA GLN A 363 5.87 32.80 9.86
C GLN A 363 4.48 33.30 9.42
N ASP A 364 4.10 33.06 8.17
CA ASP A 364 2.80 33.45 7.62
C ASP A 364 1.66 32.47 7.99
N GLU A 365 0.47 32.65 7.39
CA GLU A 365 -0.67 31.76 7.58
C GLU A 365 -0.56 30.43 6.80
N ALA A 366 0.18 30.41 5.69
CA ALA A 366 0.43 29.21 4.87
C ALA A 366 1.45 28.24 5.50
N GLY A 367 2.30 28.77 6.39
CA GLY A 367 3.36 28.10 7.12
C GLY A 367 4.78 28.47 6.67
N ASN A 368 4.98 29.32 5.65
CA ASN A 368 6.34 29.69 5.21
C ASN A 368 7.05 30.51 6.29
N THR A 369 8.37 30.38 6.38
CA THR A 369 9.18 31.03 7.42
C THR A 369 10.23 31.93 6.78
N SER A 370 10.35 33.16 7.27
CA SER A 370 11.32 34.16 6.80
C SER A 370 12.76 33.71 7.01
N SER A 371 13.70 34.34 6.30
CA SER A 371 15.09 34.39 6.77
C SER A 371 15.18 35.13 8.12
N ALA A 372 16.23 34.84 8.89
CA ALA A 372 16.39 35.40 10.23
C ALA A 372 16.76 36.89 10.19
N ALA A 373 16.21 37.65 11.14
CA ALA A 373 16.59 39.03 11.42
C ALA A 373 18.11 39.18 11.59
N THR A 374 18.65 40.33 11.16
CA THR A 374 19.98 40.78 11.58
C THR A 374 20.06 40.74 13.11
N ALA A 375 21.05 40.03 13.64
CA ALA A 375 21.15 39.81 15.08
C ALA A 375 21.47 41.12 15.82
N VAL A 376 20.76 41.37 16.92
CA VAL A 376 20.97 42.56 17.77
C VAL A 376 21.63 42.13 19.07
N ALA A 377 22.82 42.68 19.34
CA ALA A 377 23.52 42.46 20.58
C ALA A 377 22.94 43.34 21.70
N PHE A 378 22.67 42.75 22.86
CA PHE A 378 22.23 43.48 24.05
C PHE A 378 22.90 42.94 25.31
N ARG A 379 22.88 43.72 26.39
CA ARG A 379 23.35 43.29 27.72
C ARG A 379 22.22 43.31 28.73
N VAL A 380 22.06 42.21 29.46
CA VAL A 380 21.20 42.10 30.64
C VAL A 380 22.07 42.36 31.87
N SER A 381 21.71 43.38 32.65
CA SER A 381 22.37 43.71 33.91
C SER A 381 21.68 43.04 35.09
N ARG A 382 22.45 42.53 36.05
CA ARG A 382 21.91 42.18 37.38
C ARG A 382 21.42 43.49 38.03
N GLY A 383 20.19 43.51 38.54
CA GLY A 383 19.72 44.63 39.35
C GLY A 383 20.60 44.79 40.59
N ALA A 384 20.92 46.04 40.96
CA ALA A 384 21.74 46.28 42.15
C ALA A 384 20.95 45.91 43.41
N SER A 385 21.48 44.98 44.21
CA SER A 385 21.09 44.87 45.61
C SER A 385 21.54 46.13 46.34
N VAL A 386 20.63 46.74 47.12
CA VAL A 386 21.00 47.85 48.00
C VAL A 386 21.59 47.26 49.27
N ASP A 387 22.86 46.86 49.19
CA ASP A 387 23.62 46.33 50.32
C ASP A 387 24.01 47.48 51.27
N ALA A 388 23.03 47.92 52.06
CA ALA A 388 23.17 48.95 53.10
C ALA A 388 23.92 48.43 54.35
N ALA A 389 25.14 47.95 54.16
CA ALA A 389 26.02 47.43 55.22
C ALA A 389 26.80 48.56 55.92
N SER A 390 26.09 49.51 56.54
CA SER A 390 26.70 50.54 57.39
C SER A 390 27.02 49.96 58.77
N SER A 391 28.30 49.94 59.17
CA SER A 391 28.71 49.72 60.56
C SER A 391 29.05 51.06 61.23
N PRO A 392 28.19 51.61 62.10
CA PRO A 392 28.57 52.66 63.05
C PRO A 392 29.24 52.04 64.29
N GLY A 393 30.11 52.80 64.96
CA GLY A 393 30.78 52.37 66.18
C GLY A 393 30.06 52.75 67.48
N THR A 394 30.71 52.41 68.60
CA THR A 394 30.49 52.91 69.98
C THR A 394 29.14 52.63 70.67
N THR A 395 29.16 51.59 71.51
CA THR A 395 28.44 51.45 72.79
C THR A 395 28.79 52.54 73.82
N PRO A 396 28.13 52.63 75.00
CA PRO A 396 26.78 52.15 75.39
C PRO A 396 25.92 53.24 76.09
N GLY A 397 24.62 52.98 76.31
CA GLY A 397 23.74 53.82 77.14
C GLY A 397 22.56 53.03 77.72
N SER A 398 22.17 53.35 78.96
CA SER A 398 21.13 52.65 79.73
C SER A 398 19.79 53.39 79.75
N GLY A 399 18.67 52.66 79.88
CA GLY A 399 17.40 53.23 80.35
C GLY A 399 16.16 52.53 79.79
N ALA A 400 15.20 52.22 80.66
CA ALA A 400 13.86 51.79 80.27
C ALA A 400 12.86 52.95 80.46
N GLY A 401 11.82 53.03 79.62
CA GLY A 401 10.77 54.05 79.75
C GLY A 401 9.82 54.05 78.56
N GLY A 402 8.59 53.57 78.75
CA GLY A 402 7.66 53.27 77.65
C GLY A 402 6.94 54.45 76.99
N GLY A 403 6.42 54.16 75.79
CA GLY A 403 5.14 54.69 75.30
C GLY A 403 5.16 55.93 74.41
N GLY A 404 4.74 55.78 73.15
CA GLY A 404 4.43 56.90 72.25
C GLY A 404 4.07 56.44 70.82
N ALA A 405 2.96 56.94 70.26
CA ALA A 405 2.47 56.64 68.90
C ALA A 405 3.48 57.08 67.80
N HIS A 406 3.51 56.55 66.58
CA HIS A 406 2.48 55.87 65.77
C HIS A 406 3.03 54.65 64.99
N GLY A 407 2.19 53.65 64.73
CA GLY A 407 2.55 52.44 63.96
C GLY A 407 2.28 52.53 62.46
N SER A 408 3.13 51.86 61.66
CA SER A 408 2.95 51.62 60.22
C SER A 408 1.97 50.48 59.94
N GLY A 409 1.49 50.37 58.68
CA GLY A 409 0.50 49.39 58.25
C GLY A 409 1.05 48.03 57.78
N THR A 410 0.21 47.33 57.02
CA THR A 410 0.43 45.99 56.39
C THR A 410 0.66 44.80 57.33
N ALA A 411 -0.42 44.20 57.84
CA ALA A 411 -0.92 42.89 57.40
C ALA A 411 -2.01 42.32 58.34
N PRO A 412 -2.99 41.57 57.81
CA PRO A 412 -3.53 40.40 58.49
C PRO A 412 -3.44 39.11 57.64
N ALA A 413 -3.67 37.96 58.28
CA ALA A 413 -3.60 36.63 57.67
C ALA A 413 -4.91 35.83 57.88
N HIS A 414 -4.95 34.59 57.38
CA HIS A 414 -6.10 33.67 57.35
C HIS A 414 -7.25 34.09 56.40
N GLY A 415 -8.10 33.18 55.92
CA GLY A 415 -8.17 31.75 56.25
C GLY A 415 -8.92 30.89 55.23
N SER A 416 -8.91 29.58 55.49
CA SER A 416 -9.54 28.51 54.71
C SER A 416 -10.99 28.23 55.12
N GLY A 417 -11.76 27.62 54.22
CA GLY A 417 -13.15 27.15 54.41
C GLY A 417 -14.20 28.02 53.69
N SER A 418 -15.39 27.52 53.33
CA SER A 418 -15.88 26.13 53.19
C SER A 418 -17.24 26.13 52.43
N ASP A 419 -17.96 25.01 52.43
CA ASP A 419 -19.39 24.83 52.07
C ASP A 419 -19.72 24.86 50.55
N THR A 420 -20.42 23.92 49.88
CA THR A 420 -21.67 23.11 50.09
C THR A 420 -22.97 23.92 49.93
N ALA A 421 -24.06 23.47 49.30
CA ALA A 421 -24.43 22.22 48.59
C ALA A 421 -25.20 22.59 47.27
N ASP A 422 -25.89 21.76 46.47
CA ASP A 422 -26.42 20.37 46.50
C ASP A 422 -26.30 19.78 45.06
N GLY A 423 -26.49 18.49 44.71
CA GLY A 423 -27.39 17.43 45.21
C GLY A 423 -28.55 17.25 44.20
N SER A 424 -28.96 16.07 43.68
CA SER A 424 -28.61 14.64 43.86
C SER A 424 -28.94 13.90 42.53
N GLY A 425 -28.53 12.66 42.19
CA GLY A 425 -27.68 11.67 42.86
C GLY A 425 -28.38 10.32 43.11
N ILE A 426 -28.12 9.31 42.25
CA ILE A 426 -28.26 7.83 42.36
C ILE A 426 -27.75 7.26 41.01
N GLY A 427 -27.12 6.08 40.82
CA GLY A 427 -26.89 4.84 41.60
C GLY A 427 -27.17 3.64 40.65
N ARG A 428 -26.47 2.48 40.60
CA ARG A 428 -25.40 1.84 41.42
C ARG A 428 -24.67 0.76 40.54
N ALA A 429 -23.61 0.11 41.04
CA ALA A 429 -22.67 -0.76 40.29
C ALA A 429 -23.00 -2.28 40.20
N GLY A 430 -22.30 -3.00 39.29
CA GLY A 430 -22.13 -4.46 39.13
C GLY A 430 -21.28 -4.76 37.86
N THR A 431 -20.21 -5.59 37.83
CA THR A 431 -20.10 -7.07 37.87
C THR A 431 -20.94 -7.81 36.81
N GLY A 432 -20.44 -8.75 35.99
CA GLY A 432 -19.07 -9.25 35.76
C GLY A 432 -19.02 -10.69 35.21
N SER A 433 -18.03 -11.01 34.35
CA SER A 433 -17.65 -12.35 33.83
C SER A 433 -18.58 -13.12 32.86
N SER A 434 -17.92 -13.96 32.04
CA SER A 434 -18.32 -15.30 31.57
C SER A 434 -19.26 -15.55 30.36
N ASP A 435 -18.63 -16.10 29.31
CA ASP A 435 -18.86 -17.43 28.71
C ASP A 435 -19.83 -17.68 27.52
N ASP A 436 -19.45 -18.73 26.78
CA ASP A 436 -19.91 -19.21 25.46
C ASP A 436 -21.39 -19.64 25.35
N GLY A 437 -21.91 -19.70 24.11
CA GLY A 437 -23.30 -20.09 23.82
C GLY A 437 -23.59 -20.57 22.39
N THR A 438 -22.77 -21.45 21.82
CA THR A 438 -22.92 -21.91 20.42
C THR A 438 -24.05 -22.93 20.22
N SER A 439 -25.12 -22.59 19.50
CA SER A 439 -26.00 -23.50 18.72
C SER A 439 -27.09 -22.71 17.95
N GLY A 440 -27.62 -23.13 16.80
CA GLY A 440 -27.30 -24.34 16.03
C GLY A 440 -28.53 -25.16 15.58
N SER A 441 -29.46 -24.58 14.79
CA SER A 441 -30.59 -25.27 14.11
C SER A 441 -31.35 -24.26 13.22
N ALA A 442 -32.11 -24.62 12.17
CA ALA A 442 -32.09 -25.79 11.28
C ALA A 442 -32.95 -25.46 10.03
N LEU A 443 -32.68 -26.07 8.87
CA LEU A 443 -33.56 -26.00 7.69
C LEU A 443 -34.74 -26.98 7.85
N PRO A 444 -35.95 -26.60 7.43
CA PRO A 444 -36.47 -27.03 6.12
C PRO A 444 -37.22 -25.90 5.35
N GLY A 445 -37.65 -26.05 4.10
CA GLY A 445 -37.44 -27.14 3.15
C GLY A 445 -38.66 -27.41 2.24
N GLY A 446 -38.58 -27.01 0.96
CA GLY A 446 -39.62 -27.23 -0.07
C GLY A 446 -40.66 -26.09 -0.18
N GLY A 447 -41.29 -25.86 -1.34
CA GLY A 447 -41.04 -26.46 -2.66
C GLY A 447 -42.12 -26.13 -3.71
N ALA A 448 -41.73 -26.09 -5.00
CA ALA A 448 -42.56 -25.84 -6.20
C ALA A 448 -43.31 -24.48 -6.26
N GLY A 449 -43.67 -23.95 -7.43
CA GLY A 449 -43.32 -24.34 -8.80
C GLY A 449 -44.01 -23.44 -9.83
N GLY A 450 -43.33 -23.09 -10.94
CA GLY A 450 -43.89 -22.22 -11.99
C GLY A 450 -42.97 -22.08 -13.19
N SER A 451 -43.30 -22.74 -14.30
CA SER A 451 -42.47 -22.80 -15.51
C SER A 451 -42.88 -21.76 -16.56
N GLY A 452 -41.91 -20.98 -17.06
CA GLY A 452 -42.13 -19.96 -18.10
C GLY A 452 -40.90 -19.74 -18.98
N SER A 453 -40.57 -20.70 -19.85
CA SER A 453 -39.54 -20.59 -20.90
C SER A 453 -39.98 -19.62 -22.02
N HIS A 454 -39.12 -18.95 -22.81
CA HIS A 454 -37.74 -19.22 -23.20
C HIS A 454 -36.88 -17.94 -23.24
N GLY A 455 -35.55 -18.07 -23.29
CA GLY A 455 -34.66 -16.96 -23.70
C GLY A 455 -33.47 -16.65 -22.79
N GLY A 456 -33.17 -17.48 -21.79
CA GLY A 456 -32.11 -17.26 -20.81
C GLY A 456 -30.68 -17.29 -21.37
N ARG A 457 -30.27 -16.24 -22.10
CA ARG A 457 -28.88 -15.79 -22.12
C ARG A 457 -28.62 -14.99 -20.84
N PRO A 458 -27.54 -15.25 -20.08
CA PRO A 458 -27.13 -14.32 -19.03
C PRO A 458 -26.78 -12.97 -19.67
N ASP A 459 -27.31 -11.89 -19.11
CA ASP A 459 -27.08 -10.56 -19.65
C ASP A 459 -25.74 -10.00 -19.14
N TRP A 460 -24.69 -10.22 -19.93
CA TRP A 460 -23.32 -9.80 -19.63
C TRP A 460 -23.06 -8.31 -19.91
N THR A 461 -24.09 -7.47 -20.07
CA THR A 461 -23.92 -6.03 -20.33
C THR A 461 -23.59 -5.19 -19.09
N GLY A 462 -23.69 -5.75 -17.89
CA GLY A 462 -23.22 -5.12 -16.64
C GLY A 462 -21.70 -5.29 -16.40
N PRO A 463 -21.10 -4.57 -15.43
CA PRO A 463 -19.64 -4.56 -15.20
C PRO A 463 -18.99 -5.95 -14.99
N ALA A 464 -19.73 -6.90 -14.40
CA ALA A 464 -19.27 -8.27 -14.21
C ALA A 464 -19.04 -9.04 -15.54
N GLY A 465 -19.55 -8.53 -16.66
CA GLY A 465 -19.31 -9.04 -18.01
C GLY A 465 -18.22 -8.30 -18.80
N ASP A 466 -17.57 -7.27 -18.25
CA ASP A 466 -16.53 -6.51 -18.97
C ASP A 466 -15.20 -7.28 -19.04
N TRP A 467 -14.91 -7.81 -20.22
CA TRP A 467 -13.67 -8.51 -20.55
C TRP A 467 -12.51 -7.59 -20.94
N THR A 468 -12.72 -6.27 -20.99
CA THR A 468 -11.80 -5.26 -21.55
C THR A 468 -11.15 -4.35 -20.51
N VAL A 469 -11.77 -4.18 -19.34
CA VAL A 469 -11.20 -3.44 -18.20
C VAL A 469 -9.96 -4.14 -17.63
N ALA A 470 -8.88 -3.39 -17.42
CA ALA A 470 -7.63 -3.86 -16.83
C ALA A 470 -7.80 -4.34 -15.37
N THR A 471 -6.82 -5.06 -14.83
CA THR A 471 -6.83 -5.46 -13.40
C THR A 471 -5.76 -4.68 -12.62
N GLY A 472 -5.89 -4.65 -11.29
CA GLY A 472 -4.84 -4.06 -10.44
C GLY A 472 -3.48 -4.77 -10.54
N TYR A 473 -3.44 -5.95 -11.18
CA TYR A 473 -2.24 -6.78 -11.34
C TYR A 473 -1.31 -6.29 -12.47
N ASP A 474 -1.85 -5.85 -13.61
CA ASP A 474 -1.02 -5.40 -14.73
C ASP A 474 -0.46 -3.98 -14.51
N HIS A 475 -1.28 -3.07 -13.98
CA HIS A 475 -0.86 -1.70 -13.64
C HIS A 475 0.19 -1.62 -12.52
N ALA A 476 0.39 -2.71 -11.75
CA ALA A 476 1.39 -2.77 -10.70
C ALA A 476 2.83 -2.81 -11.23
N VAL A 477 3.06 -3.46 -12.38
CA VAL A 477 4.40 -3.72 -12.91
C VAL A 477 4.89 -2.49 -13.69
N PRO A 478 5.96 -1.79 -13.24
CA PRO A 478 6.46 -0.60 -13.92
C PRO A 478 7.05 -0.97 -15.29
N THR A 479 6.83 -0.12 -16.29
CA THR A 479 7.49 -0.27 -17.60
C THR A 479 9.00 -0.02 -17.46
N ILE A 480 9.80 -0.61 -18.35
CA ILE A 480 11.27 -0.43 -18.36
C ILE A 480 11.66 1.06 -18.39
N GLN A 481 10.95 1.89 -19.15
CA GLN A 481 11.19 3.35 -19.21
C GLN A 481 10.92 4.07 -17.88
N SER A 482 9.91 3.62 -17.12
CA SER A 482 9.62 4.19 -15.80
C SER A 482 10.59 3.69 -14.71
N ALA A 483 11.15 2.49 -14.89
CA ALA A 483 12.15 1.91 -13.99
C ALA A 483 13.58 2.37 -14.29
N SER A 484 13.88 2.85 -15.51
CA SER A 484 15.22 3.29 -15.93
C SER A 484 15.61 4.65 -15.32
N SER A 485 15.89 4.67 -14.02
CA SER A 485 16.47 5.81 -13.31
C SER A 485 17.73 5.40 -12.52
N TRP A 486 18.68 6.31 -12.38
CA TRP A 486 19.86 6.12 -11.52
C TRP A 486 19.49 5.79 -10.07
N ARG A 487 18.37 6.33 -9.56
CA ARG A 487 17.86 6.02 -8.22
C ARG A 487 17.40 4.57 -8.14
N THR A 488 16.68 4.07 -9.14
CA THR A 488 16.22 2.67 -9.22
C THR A 488 17.42 1.72 -9.31
N LEU A 489 18.43 2.03 -10.12
CA LEU A 489 19.65 1.23 -10.24
C LEU A 489 20.45 1.20 -8.92
N ALA A 490 20.57 2.32 -8.21
CA ALA A 490 21.22 2.38 -6.91
C ALA A 490 20.47 1.57 -5.84
N VAL A 491 19.13 1.66 -5.80
CA VAL A 491 18.29 0.85 -4.90
C VAL A 491 18.41 -0.64 -5.24
N ALA A 492 18.35 -1.01 -6.52
CA ALA A 492 18.49 -2.39 -6.97
C ALA A 492 19.86 -3.00 -6.58
N ALA A 493 20.95 -2.25 -6.78
CA ALA A 493 22.29 -2.67 -6.35
C ALA A 493 22.41 -2.77 -4.82
N GLY A 494 21.82 -1.82 -4.09
CA GLY A 494 21.77 -1.83 -2.62
C GLY A 494 21.01 -3.05 -2.06
N VAL A 495 19.81 -3.32 -2.57
CA VAL A 495 18.98 -4.47 -2.18
C VAL A 495 19.67 -5.79 -2.53
N ALA A 496 20.33 -5.88 -3.71
CA ALA A 496 21.12 -7.04 -4.09
C ALA A 496 22.31 -7.29 -3.13
N ALA A 497 23.03 -6.25 -2.73
CA ALA A 497 24.13 -6.34 -1.76
C ALA A 497 23.63 -6.73 -0.36
N VAL A 498 22.55 -6.09 0.11
CA VAL A 498 21.91 -6.40 1.41
C VAL A 498 21.38 -7.83 1.44
N PHE A 499 20.76 -8.32 0.37
CA PHE A 499 20.30 -9.72 0.28
C PHE A 499 21.48 -10.70 0.34
N LEU A 500 22.56 -10.43 -0.39
CA LEU A 500 23.76 -11.28 -0.37
C LEU A 500 24.41 -11.35 1.03
N LEU A 501 24.49 -10.22 1.72
CA LEU A 501 25.14 -10.11 3.04
C LEU A 501 24.25 -10.58 4.20
N LEU A 502 22.98 -10.16 4.25
CA LEU A 502 22.10 -10.38 5.41
C LEU A 502 21.12 -11.55 5.24
N VAL A 503 20.88 -12.05 4.02
CA VAL A 503 20.00 -13.20 3.78
C VAL A 503 20.80 -14.41 3.30
N ALA A 504 21.45 -14.33 2.15
CA ALA A 504 22.16 -15.48 1.56
C ALA A 504 23.35 -15.93 2.41
N GLY A 505 24.10 -15.01 3.02
CA GLY A 505 25.19 -15.30 3.95
C GLY A 505 24.72 -16.13 5.16
N PRO A 506 23.84 -15.60 6.03
CA PRO A 506 23.33 -16.32 7.20
C PRO A 506 22.61 -17.63 6.85
N VAL A 507 21.79 -17.66 5.78
CA VAL A 507 21.13 -18.89 5.33
C VAL A 507 22.14 -19.96 4.92
N ARG A 508 23.27 -19.59 4.30
CA ARG A 508 24.35 -20.54 3.97
C ARG A 508 25.04 -21.08 5.22
N VAL A 509 25.30 -20.24 6.23
CA VAL A 509 25.91 -20.67 7.50
C VAL A 509 24.97 -21.63 8.23
N LEU A 510 23.68 -21.27 8.33
CA LEU A 510 22.64 -22.10 8.95
C LEU A 510 22.48 -23.46 8.24
N ALA A 511 22.44 -23.47 6.90
CA ALA A 511 22.41 -24.70 6.10
C ALA A 511 23.72 -25.53 6.16
N GLY A 512 24.81 -24.94 6.67
CA GLY A 512 26.05 -25.62 7.03
C GLY A 512 25.99 -26.26 8.42
N ALA A 513 25.50 -25.53 9.43
CA ALA A 513 25.41 -26.00 10.81
C ALA A 513 24.31 -27.06 11.01
N LEU A 514 23.14 -26.88 10.40
CA LEU A 514 22.09 -27.89 10.34
C LEU A 514 22.48 -29.11 9.49
N ARG A 515 23.63 -29.10 8.80
CA ARG A 515 23.97 -30.16 7.84
C ARG A 515 24.31 -31.49 8.51
N GLU A 516 24.72 -31.44 9.78
CA GLU A 516 25.12 -32.59 10.61
C GLU A 516 24.02 -33.02 11.60
N ARG A 517 23.32 -32.06 12.23
CA ARG A 517 22.33 -32.35 13.28
C ARG A 517 20.97 -32.85 12.77
N ALA A 518 20.59 -32.60 11.52
CA ALA A 518 19.26 -32.93 11.00
C ALA A 518 19.28 -33.61 9.61
N PRO A 519 19.10 -34.94 9.52
CA PRO A 519 18.73 -35.60 8.27
C PRO A 519 17.24 -35.34 7.97
N LEU A 520 16.94 -34.15 7.44
CA LEU A 520 15.58 -33.77 7.00
C LEU A 520 15.08 -34.70 5.89
N ARG A 521 14.50 -35.83 6.30
CA ARG A 521 13.74 -36.75 5.43
C ARG A 521 12.49 -35.99 4.97
N ALA A 522 12.54 -35.45 3.75
CA ALA A 522 11.41 -34.73 3.18
C ALA A 522 10.15 -35.61 3.23
N ALA A 523 9.16 -35.18 4.00
CA ALA A 523 7.89 -35.89 4.14
C ALA A 523 7.21 -35.96 2.77
N ARG A 524 7.07 -37.18 2.24
CA ARG A 524 6.37 -37.41 0.98
C ARG A 524 4.87 -37.35 1.26
N PHE A 525 4.28 -36.19 1.00
CA PHE A 525 2.85 -35.92 1.26
C PHE A 525 1.90 -36.85 0.49
N THR A 526 2.39 -37.49 -0.58
CA THR A 526 1.69 -38.54 -1.33
C THR A 526 2.43 -39.87 -1.22
N GLY A 527 1.90 -40.77 -0.39
CA GLY A 527 2.39 -42.14 -0.27
C GLY A 527 1.91 -42.80 1.02
N ARG A 528 1.34 -44.01 0.92
CA ARG A 528 1.05 -44.84 2.11
C ARG A 528 2.35 -45.11 2.87
N ASN A 529 2.25 -45.28 4.19
CA ASN A 529 3.39 -45.42 5.11
C ASN A 529 4.06 -46.81 5.04
N ARG A 530 4.19 -47.36 3.82
CA ARG A 530 4.88 -48.63 3.52
C ARG A 530 6.39 -48.48 3.70
N THR A 531 6.99 -49.50 4.30
CA THR A 531 8.43 -49.64 4.47
C THR A 531 9.14 -49.68 3.11
N ARG A 532 10.47 -49.50 3.13
CA ARG A 532 11.26 -49.42 1.89
C ARG A 532 11.34 -50.76 1.13
N SER A 533 11.04 -51.86 1.81
CA SER A 533 10.96 -53.24 1.30
C SER A 533 9.62 -53.58 0.62
N GLU A 534 8.54 -52.87 0.93
CA GLU A 534 7.17 -53.18 0.45
C GLU A 534 6.78 -52.43 -0.85
N ARG A 535 7.72 -51.72 -1.48
CA ARG A 535 7.47 -50.91 -2.69
C ARG A 535 7.90 -51.71 -3.92
N ARG A 536 6.96 -52.07 -4.80
CA ARG A 536 7.31 -52.65 -6.11
C ARG A 536 7.77 -51.54 -7.07
N HIS A 537 8.52 -51.92 -8.10
CA HIS A 537 8.88 -50.97 -9.16
C HIS A 537 7.60 -50.48 -9.85
N GLY A 538 7.44 -49.15 -9.99
CA GLY A 538 6.23 -48.51 -10.53
C GLY A 538 5.20 -48.02 -9.50
N ASP A 539 5.14 -48.57 -8.28
CA ASP A 539 4.05 -48.28 -7.30
C ASP A 539 3.92 -46.80 -6.87
N ASP A 540 5.03 -46.05 -6.87
CA ASP A 540 5.10 -44.63 -6.42
C ASP A 540 5.07 -43.62 -7.61
N ALA A 541 5.05 -44.08 -8.86
CA ALA A 541 5.43 -43.28 -10.02
C ALA A 541 4.27 -42.50 -10.67
N VAL A 542 3.74 -41.49 -9.97
CA VAL A 542 2.79 -40.51 -10.57
C VAL A 542 3.37 -39.93 -11.86
N ALA A 543 2.62 -40.02 -12.95
CA ALA A 543 3.13 -39.68 -14.28
C ALA A 543 3.62 -38.22 -14.35
N SER A 544 4.79 -38.01 -14.95
CA SER A 544 5.50 -36.72 -14.92
C SER A 544 4.71 -35.53 -15.49
N TRP A 545 3.69 -35.77 -16.31
CA TRP A 545 2.82 -34.72 -16.81
C TRP A 545 1.79 -34.30 -15.76
N VAL A 546 1.23 -35.25 -14.99
CA VAL A 546 0.30 -34.99 -13.87
C VAL A 546 0.98 -34.16 -12.78
N THR A 547 2.24 -34.46 -12.45
CA THR A 547 3.01 -33.65 -11.48
C THR A 547 3.29 -32.23 -11.98
N VAL A 548 3.41 -32.03 -13.30
CA VAL A 548 3.65 -30.72 -13.90
C VAL A 548 2.35 -29.92 -14.00
N THR A 549 1.25 -30.52 -14.45
CA THR A 549 -0.07 -29.86 -14.49
C THR A 549 -0.58 -29.51 -13.10
N LEU A 550 -0.39 -30.38 -12.10
CA LEU A 550 -0.68 -30.06 -10.69
C LEU A 550 0.20 -28.92 -10.18
N GLY A 551 1.49 -28.89 -10.53
CA GLY A 551 2.39 -27.79 -10.19
C GLY A 551 1.97 -26.45 -10.79
N ILE A 552 1.49 -26.45 -12.03
CA ILE A 552 0.95 -25.27 -12.72
C ILE A 552 -0.36 -24.82 -12.07
N ALA A 553 -1.29 -25.74 -11.82
CA ALA A 553 -2.58 -25.43 -11.21
C ALA A 553 -2.42 -24.83 -9.81
N VAL A 554 -1.59 -25.43 -8.95
CA VAL A 554 -1.34 -24.92 -7.58
C VAL A 554 -0.62 -23.57 -7.60
N ALA A 555 0.36 -23.37 -8.50
CA ALA A 555 1.01 -22.07 -8.64
C ALA A 555 0.06 -20.98 -9.16
N GLY A 556 -0.79 -21.29 -10.14
CA GLY A 556 -1.81 -20.38 -10.65
C GLY A 556 -2.84 -20.00 -9.59
N VAL A 557 -3.36 -20.98 -8.84
CA VAL A 557 -4.29 -20.74 -7.72
C VAL A 557 -3.66 -19.89 -6.63
N LEU A 558 -2.42 -20.18 -6.19
CA LEU A 558 -1.74 -19.36 -5.17
C LEU A 558 -1.42 -17.93 -5.65
N THR A 559 -1.21 -17.76 -6.96
CA THR A 559 -1.07 -16.42 -7.58
C THR A 559 -2.39 -15.65 -7.49
N LEU A 560 -3.49 -16.24 -7.97
CA LEU A 560 -4.82 -15.61 -7.98
C LEU A 560 -5.38 -15.34 -6.56
N LEU A 561 -5.13 -16.24 -5.62
CA LEU A 561 -5.42 -16.02 -4.20
C LEU A 561 -4.63 -14.82 -3.65
N GLY A 562 -3.39 -14.62 -4.13
CA GLY A 562 -2.53 -13.51 -3.74
C GLY A 562 -2.93 -12.17 -4.35
N THR A 563 -3.42 -12.14 -5.60
CA THR A 563 -3.77 -10.88 -6.30
C THR A 563 -5.10 -10.29 -5.88
N GLY A 564 -6.06 -11.14 -5.49
CA GLY A 564 -7.48 -10.77 -5.53
C GLY A 564 -8.13 -11.33 -6.79
N ILE A 565 -9.32 -11.92 -6.58
CA ILE A 565 -10.27 -12.33 -7.62
C ILE A 565 -11.68 -12.04 -7.12
N ALA A 566 -12.51 -11.44 -7.97
CA ALA A 566 -13.95 -11.31 -7.78
C ALA A 566 -14.70 -12.11 -8.87
N LEU A 567 -16.03 -12.22 -8.75
CA LEU A 567 -16.88 -12.95 -9.69
C LEU A 567 -17.18 -12.11 -10.95
N GLU A 568 -16.13 -11.70 -11.66
CA GLU A 568 -16.21 -10.83 -12.85
C GLU A 568 -15.33 -11.35 -14.00
N ALA A 569 -15.74 -11.06 -15.23
CA ALA A 569 -15.07 -11.43 -16.49
C ALA A 569 -13.56 -11.12 -16.52
N ARG A 570 -13.13 -9.93 -16.09
CA ARG A 570 -11.71 -9.55 -16.03
C ARG A 570 -10.86 -10.49 -15.16
N TYR A 571 -11.41 -11.09 -14.10
CA TYR A 571 -10.68 -12.06 -13.29
C TYR A 571 -10.60 -13.45 -13.92
N VAL A 572 -11.54 -13.80 -14.81
CA VAL A 572 -11.44 -15.01 -15.65
C VAL A 572 -10.36 -14.83 -16.73
N ARG A 573 -10.27 -13.64 -17.34
CA ARG A 573 -9.15 -13.26 -18.23
C ARG A 573 -7.80 -13.33 -17.52
N LEU A 574 -7.70 -12.73 -16.33
CA LEU A 574 -6.52 -12.79 -15.47
C LEU A 574 -6.13 -14.25 -15.16
N ALA A 575 -7.09 -15.11 -14.83
CA ALA A 575 -6.82 -16.53 -14.57
C ALA A 575 -6.23 -17.26 -15.78
N ILE A 576 -6.69 -16.95 -17.01
CA ILE A 576 -6.12 -17.49 -18.25
C ILE A 576 -4.68 -16.98 -18.44
N GLY A 577 -4.45 -15.67 -18.28
CA GLY A 577 -3.11 -15.07 -18.41
C GLY A 577 -2.10 -15.60 -17.38
N VAL A 578 -2.53 -15.74 -16.12
CA VAL A 578 -1.73 -16.31 -15.02
C VAL A 578 -1.40 -17.78 -15.27
N VAL A 579 -2.38 -18.62 -15.62
CA VAL A 579 -2.14 -20.05 -15.89
C VAL A 579 -1.22 -20.23 -17.10
N ALA A 580 -1.38 -19.43 -18.15
CA ALA A 580 -0.48 -19.44 -19.31
C ALA A 580 0.95 -19.04 -18.93
N GLY A 581 1.14 -17.97 -18.14
CA GLY A 581 2.46 -17.51 -17.69
C GLY A 581 3.16 -18.55 -16.82
N VAL A 582 2.46 -19.11 -15.83
CA VAL A 582 2.95 -20.19 -14.96
C VAL A 582 3.28 -21.47 -15.76
N ALA A 583 2.49 -21.80 -16.79
CA ALA A 583 2.77 -22.92 -17.68
C ALA A 583 4.06 -22.72 -18.49
N VAL A 584 4.29 -21.52 -19.03
CA VAL A 584 5.52 -21.18 -19.77
C VAL A 584 6.76 -21.18 -18.85
N LEU A 585 6.66 -20.61 -17.65
CA LEU A 585 7.75 -20.67 -16.65
C LEU A 585 8.09 -22.11 -16.26
N SER A 586 7.07 -22.94 -16.02
CA SER A 586 7.21 -24.37 -15.71
C SER A 586 7.83 -25.14 -16.88
N ALA A 587 7.38 -24.89 -18.11
CA ALA A 587 7.93 -25.48 -19.32
C ALA A 587 9.40 -25.09 -19.53
N GLY A 588 9.77 -23.83 -19.32
CA GLY A 588 11.16 -23.35 -19.38
C GLY A 588 12.09 -24.12 -18.42
N VAL A 589 11.66 -24.35 -17.18
CA VAL A 589 12.41 -25.15 -16.19
C VAL A 589 12.52 -26.63 -16.61
N VAL A 590 11.45 -27.22 -17.14
CA VAL A 590 11.40 -28.62 -17.64
C VAL A 590 12.25 -28.83 -18.90
N LEU A 591 12.31 -27.83 -19.79
CA LEU A 591 13.13 -27.87 -21.00
C LEU A 591 14.61 -27.66 -20.66
N ALA A 592 14.96 -26.69 -19.81
CA ALA A 592 16.35 -26.43 -19.41
C ALA A 592 16.99 -27.64 -18.70
N THR A 593 16.24 -28.33 -17.83
CA THR A 593 16.68 -29.57 -17.17
C THR A 593 16.86 -30.73 -18.16
N ARG A 594 15.86 -30.99 -19.01
CA ARG A 594 15.97 -32.05 -20.03
C ARG A 594 17.09 -31.80 -21.03
N TRP A 595 17.28 -30.56 -21.46
CA TRP A 595 18.38 -30.18 -22.37
C TRP A 595 19.75 -30.37 -21.72
N THR A 596 19.92 -30.04 -20.43
CA THR A 596 21.18 -30.29 -19.71
C THR A 596 21.45 -31.77 -19.40
N ALA A 597 20.41 -32.62 -19.41
CA ALA A 597 20.54 -34.08 -19.31
C ALA A 597 20.86 -34.76 -20.66
N GLY A 598 20.48 -34.16 -21.80
CA GLY A 598 20.80 -34.71 -23.13
C GLY A 598 20.06 -36.02 -23.42
N GLU A 599 20.79 -37.09 -23.71
CA GLU A 599 20.23 -38.43 -23.93
C GLU A 599 19.51 -38.96 -22.68
N ASP A 600 20.05 -38.68 -21.49
CA ASP A 600 19.49 -39.07 -20.18
C ASP A 600 18.19 -38.31 -19.82
N ARG A 601 17.66 -37.42 -20.67
CA ARG A 601 16.44 -36.62 -20.43
C ARG A 601 15.21 -37.42 -20.00
N HIS A 602 15.17 -38.72 -20.32
CA HIS A 602 14.10 -39.64 -19.96
C HIS A 602 14.23 -40.20 -18.53
N THR A 603 15.38 -40.05 -17.88
CA THR A 603 15.61 -40.40 -16.46
C THR A 603 15.10 -39.33 -15.48
N VAL A 604 14.79 -38.12 -15.98
CA VAL A 604 14.39 -36.96 -15.17
C VAL A 604 12.85 -36.81 -15.13
N THR A 605 12.34 -36.75 -13.91
CA THR A 605 10.95 -36.50 -13.51
C THR A 605 10.87 -35.27 -12.62
N TYR A 606 9.67 -34.82 -12.25
CA TYR A 606 9.48 -33.63 -11.40
C TYR A 606 8.56 -33.93 -10.22
N GLN A 607 8.78 -33.23 -9.12
CA GLN A 607 7.90 -33.24 -7.94
C GLN A 607 7.63 -31.80 -7.51
N LEU A 608 6.44 -31.54 -6.94
CA LEU A 608 6.21 -30.29 -6.21
C LEU A 608 7.11 -30.28 -4.97
N SER A 609 7.82 -29.18 -4.76
CA SER A 609 8.65 -29.00 -3.56
C SER A 609 7.82 -28.43 -2.43
N PRO A 610 7.70 -29.10 -1.25
CA PRO A 610 7.01 -28.54 -0.10
C PRO A 610 7.59 -27.19 0.36
N GLY A 611 8.90 -26.98 0.17
CA GLY A 611 9.55 -25.70 0.49
C GLY A 611 9.21 -24.58 -0.50
N LEU A 612 9.01 -24.88 -1.78
CA LEU A 612 8.54 -23.88 -2.75
C LEU A 612 7.04 -23.62 -2.58
N LEU A 613 6.26 -24.65 -2.25
CA LEU A 613 4.84 -24.52 -1.90
C LEU A 613 4.65 -23.63 -0.67
N LEU A 614 5.41 -23.86 0.40
CA LEU A 614 5.39 -23.01 1.60
C LEU A 614 5.82 -21.57 1.26
N ALA A 615 6.88 -21.38 0.47
CA ALA A 615 7.29 -20.06 0.02
C ALA A 615 6.20 -19.33 -0.80
N ALA A 616 5.47 -20.06 -1.66
CA ALA A 616 4.36 -19.52 -2.44
C ALA A 616 3.14 -19.17 -1.58
N VAL A 617 2.79 -20.00 -0.59
CA VAL A 617 1.72 -19.72 0.39
C VAL A 617 2.08 -18.49 1.23
N LEU A 618 3.33 -18.40 1.72
CA LEU A 618 3.80 -17.24 2.48
C LEU A 618 3.84 -15.97 1.62
N ALA A 619 4.27 -16.05 0.35
CA ALA A 619 4.27 -14.92 -0.57
C ALA A 619 2.85 -14.43 -0.91
N SER A 620 1.92 -15.36 -1.14
CA SER A 620 0.48 -15.08 -1.35
C SER A 620 -0.14 -14.42 -0.10
N GLY A 621 0.11 -14.98 1.09
CA GLY A 621 -0.36 -14.42 2.36
C GLY A 621 0.23 -13.05 2.70
N LEU A 622 1.55 -12.84 2.48
CA LEU A 622 2.20 -11.54 2.66
C LEU A 622 1.69 -10.49 1.67
N THR A 623 1.38 -10.89 0.43
CA THR A 623 0.77 -9.99 -0.56
C THR A 623 -0.55 -9.45 -0.05
N ARG A 624 -1.41 -10.31 0.51
CA ARG A 624 -2.72 -9.93 1.04
C ARG A 624 -2.67 -9.21 2.38
N ALA A 625 -1.73 -9.58 3.27
CA ALA A 625 -1.61 -8.97 4.59
C ALA A 625 -0.99 -7.56 4.56
N ALA A 626 -0.39 -7.15 3.44
CA ALA A 626 0.27 -5.86 3.29
C ALA A 626 -0.07 -5.13 1.96
N ASP A 627 -1.18 -5.52 1.30
CA ASP A 627 -1.67 -4.98 0.01
C ASP A 627 -0.54 -4.74 -1.03
N LEU A 628 0.34 -5.73 -1.21
CA LEU A 628 1.56 -5.57 -2.02
C LEU A 628 1.26 -5.53 -3.52
N SER A 629 1.71 -4.45 -4.16
CA SER A 629 1.57 -4.19 -5.59
C SER A 629 2.93 -3.78 -6.17
N PRO A 630 3.59 -4.59 -7.02
CA PRO A 630 3.18 -5.92 -7.50
C PRO A 630 3.05 -7.00 -6.41
N ALA A 631 2.21 -7.99 -6.70
CA ALA A 631 2.04 -9.19 -5.88
C ALA A 631 3.31 -10.04 -5.81
N LEU A 632 3.62 -10.65 -4.65
CA LEU A 632 4.75 -11.57 -4.51
C LEU A 632 4.39 -12.95 -5.09
N VAL A 633 4.81 -13.23 -6.33
CA VAL A 633 4.46 -14.48 -7.05
C VAL A 633 5.64 -15.44 -7.13
N VAL A 634 5.43 -16.71 -6.75
CA VAL A 634 6.42 -17.81 -6.93
C VAL A 634 5.94 -18.72 -8.07
N GLY A 635 6.24 -18.34 -9.31
CA GLY A 635 5.63 -18.92 -10.52
C GLY A 635 6.03 -20.35 -10.89
N VAL A 636 6.95 -21.01 -10.15
CA VAL A 636 7.33 -22.41 -10.38
C VAL A 636 7.59 -23.14 -9.05
N LEU A 637 6.84 -24.24 -8.82
CA LEU A 637 6.94 -25.08 -7.60
C LEU A 637 7.70 -26.40 -7.82
N LEU A 638 8.23 -26.61 -9.04
CA LEU A 638 8.74 -27.89 -9.52
C LEU A 638 10.25 -28.07 -9.30
N VAL A 639 10.64 -29.24 -8.78
CA VAL A 639 12.05 -29.66 -8.62
C VAL A 639 12.30 -30.96 -9.40
N PRO A 640 13.38 -31.07 -10.19
CA PRO A 640 13.76 -32.29 -10.89
C PRO A 640 14.24 -33.38 -9.93
N VAL A 641 13.82 -34.61 -10.18
CA VAL A 641 14.20 -35.82 -9.45
C VAL A 641 14.42 -36.98 -10.43
N ALA A 642 15.30 -37.92 -10.09
CA ALA A 642 15.46 -39.15 -10.86
C ALA A 642 14.22 -40.04 -10.77
N ARG A 643 13.87 -40.73 -11.87
CA ARG A 643 12.86 -41.79 -11.87
C ARG A 643 13.19 -42.88 -10.85
N THR A 644 12.13 -43.42 -10.24
CA THR A 644 12.19 -44.57 -9.32
C THR A 644 12.41 -45.89 -10.03
N ASP A 645 12.01 -45.98 -11.29
CA ASP A 645 11.81 -47.25 -12.01
C ASP A 645 13.01 -47.61 -12.90
N GLY A 646 14.03 -46.73 -12.95
CA GLY A 646 15.34 -47.04 -13.49
C GLY A 646 16.22 -47.72 -12.43
N GLY A 647 17.01 -48.71 -12.85
CA GLY A 647 17.96 -49.40 -11.97
C GLY A 647 18.92 -48.45 -11.25
N THR A 648 19.53 -48.92 -10.15
CA THR A 648 20.30 -48.10 -9.21
C THR A 648 21.29 -47.13 -9.89
N ALA A 649 22.07 -47.61 -10.87
CA ALA A 649 22.99 -46.79 -11.65
C ALA A 649 22.31 -45.59 -12.35
N ALA A 650 21.17 -45.81 -13.01
CA ALA A 650 20.38 -44.75 -13.65
C ALA A 650 19.76 -43.79 -12.63
N MET A 651 19.36 -44.27 -11.45
CA MET A 651 18.88 -43.41 -10.36
C MET A 651 20.00 -42.54 -9.78
N HIS A 652 21.22 -43.07 -9.63
CA HIS A 652 22.40 -42.31 -9.22
C HIS A 652 22.78 -41.26 -10.28
N LEU A 653 22.79 -41.63 -11.57
CA LEU A 653 23.06 -40.73 -12.70
C LEU A 653 22.01 -39.60 -12.78
N GLY A 654 20.72 -39.94 -12.74
CA GLY A 654 19.62 -38.97 -12.76
C GLY A 654 19.64 -38.01 -11.57
N ARG A 655 20.03 -38.47 -10.37
CA ARG A 655 20.26 -37.58 -9.21
C ARG A 655 21.46 -36.68 -9.42
N GLY A 656 22.55 -37.21 -9.98
CA GLY A 656 23.73 -36.44 -10.36
C GLY A 656 23.38 -35.32 -11.35
N LEU A 657 22.57 -35.61 -12.37
CA LEU A 657 22.12 -34.63 -13.37
C LEU A 657 21.13 -33.61 -12.80
N ALA A 658 20.18 -34.03 -11.95
CA ALA A 658 19.22 -33.14 -11.31
C ALA A 658 19.86 -32.19 -10.28
N ALA A 659 20.89 -32.64 -9.56
CA ALA A 659 21.65 -31.84 -8.58
C ALA A 659 22.89 -31.13 -9.18
N CYS A 660 23.25 -31.41 -10.44
CA CYS A 660 24.43 -30.85 -11.09
C CYS A 660 24.34 -29.32 -11.17
N ALA A 661 25.44 -28.62 -10.84
CA ALA A 661 25.52 -27.17 -10.99
C ALA A 661 25.20 -26.71 -12.44
N ARG A 662 25.43 -27.55 -13.46
CA ARG A 662 25.01 -27.26 -14.85
C ARG A 662 23.50 -27.12 -15.00
N SER A 663 22.69 -28.04 -14.46
CA SER A 663 21.22 -27.95 -14.56
C SER A 663 20.69 -26.82 -13.67
N ALA A 664 21.31 -26.58 -12.51
CA ALA A 664 21.03 -25.41 -11.67
C ALA A 664 21.26 -24.06 -12.40
N ILE A 665 22.39 -23.91 -13.11
CA ILE A 665 22.68 -22.75 -13.96
C ILE A 665 21.58 -22.57 -15.00
N TRP A 666 21.31 -23.58 -15.83
CA TRP A 666 20.40 -23.42 -16.97
C TRP A 666 18.93 -23.21 -16.57
N ARG A 667 18.47 -23.78 -15.44
CA ARG A 667 17.15 -23.45 -14.86
C ARG A 667 17.07 -21.98 -14.44
N SER A 668 18.09 -21.48 -13.76
CA SER A 668 18.12 -20.11 -13.23
C SER A 668 18.24 -19.09 -14.37
N VAL A 669 19.03 -19.40 -15.41
CA VAL A 669 19.10 -18.61 -16.64
C VAL A 669 17.77 -18.62 -17.40
N ALA A 670 17.10 -19.77 -17.51
CA ALA A 670 15.79 -19.85 -18.17
C ALA A 670 14.72 -19.00 -17.47
N LEU A 671 14.68 -19.02 -16.12
CA LEU A 671 13.79 -18.16 -15.34
C LEU A 671 14.12 -16.68 -15.51
N LEU A 672 15.41 -16.30 -15.47
CA LEU A 672 15.84 -14.92 -15.69
C LEU A 672 15.49 -14.42 -17.09
N VAL A 673 15.72 -15.22 -18.13
CA VAL A 673 15.39 -14.86 -19.52
C VAL A 673 13.88 -14.74 -19.71
N LEU A 674 13.08 -15.68 -19.21
CA LEU A 674 11.61 -15.59 -19.30
C LEU A 674 11.06 -14.39 -18.53
N ALA A 675 11.64 -14.03 -17.39
CA ALA A 675 11.24 -12.83 -16.66
C ALA A 675 11.57 -11.54 -17.40
N VAL A 676 12.78 -11.43 -17.99
CA VAL A 676 13.17 -10.28 -18.82
C VAL A 676 12.30 -10.18 -20.07
N VAL A 677 12.02 -11.29 -20.75
CA VAL A 677 11.11 -11.34 -21.91
C VAL A 677 9.69 -10.91 -21.50
N GLY A 678 9.19 -11.36 -20.35
CA GLY A 678 7.92 -10.89 -19.78
C GLY A 678 7.91 -9.38 -19.53
N TRP A 679 8.98 -8.84 -18.93
CA TRP A 679 9.07 -7.41 -18.63
C TRP A 679 9.16 -6.52 -19.88
N VAL A 680 9.89 -6.98 -20.90
CA VAL A 680 9.95 -6.34 -22.23
C VAL A 680 8.59 -6.39 -22.92
N LEU A 681 7.94 -7.56 -22.95
CA LEU A 681 6.61 -7.72 -23.55
C LEU A 681 5.57 -6.82 -22.86
N HIS A 682 5.57 -6.78 -21.53
CA HIS A 682 4.72 -5.88 -20.74
C HIS A 682 4.97 -4.40 -21.10
N SER A 683 6.24 -3.99 -21.15
CA SER A 683 6.63 -2.61 -21.47
C SER A 683 6.32 -2.17 -22.91
N LEU A 684 6.01 -3.10 -23.81
CA LEU A 684 5.66 -2.86 -25.21
C LEU A 684 4.16 -3.08 -25.51
N THR A 685 3.39 -3.64 -24.57
CA THR A 685 1.97 -3.97 -24.78
C THR A 685 1.09 -2.84 -24.24
N PRO A 686 0.26 -2.19 -25.07
CA PRO A 686 -0.77 -1.28 -24.56
C PRO A 686 -1.83 -2.08 -23.80
N ALA A 687 -2.00 -1.79 -22.51
CA ALA A 687 -3.00 -2.42 -21.63
C ALA A 687 -4.41 -1.86 -21.91
N SER A 688 -4.92 -2.08 -23.12
CA SER A 688 -6.26 -1.67 -23.56
C SER A 688 -6.96 -2.77 -24.36
N GLY A 689 -8.26 -2.95 -24.09
CA GLY A 689 -9.05 -4.03 -24.66
C GLY A 689 -8.68 -5.42 -24.12
N PHE A 690 -9.49 -6.43 -24.47
CA PHE A 690 -9.30 -7.81 -24.00
C PHE A 690 -7.92 -8.37 -24.35
N ALA A 691 -7.47 -8.21 -25.60
CA ALA A 691 -6.20 -8.79 -26.06
C ALA A 691 -4.98 -8.09 -25.44
N GLY A 692 -4.97 -6.76 -25.35
CA GLY A 692 -3.89 -6.01 -24.72
C GLY A 692 -3.76 -6.35 -23.23
N SER A 693 -4.89 -6.36 -22.51
CA SER A 693 -4.93 -6.74 -21.10
C SER A 693 -4.48 -8.18 -20.87
N LEU A 694 -4.98 -9.15 -21.65
CA LEU A 694 -4.59 -10.56 -21.52
C LEU A 694 -3.09 -10.79 -21.77
N VAL A 695 -2.50 -10.11 -22.76
CA VAL A 695 -1.06 -10.19 -23.05
C VAL A 695 -0.24 -9.53 -21.92
N SER A 696 -0.71 -8.40 -21.37
CA SER A 696 -0.07 -7.71 -20.25
C SER A 696 -0.15 -8.49 -18.93
N GLU A 697 -1.26 -9.14 -18.63
CA GLU A 697 -1.44 -10.04 -17.47
C GLU A 697 -0.56 -11.29 -17.58
N PHE A 698 -0.46 -11.88 -18.78
CA PHE A 698 0.49 -12.96 -19.09
C PHE A 698 1.95 -12.50 -18.92
N ALA A 699 2.31 -11.35 -19.49
CA ALA A 699 3.66 -10.79 -19.46
C ALA A 699 4.10 -10.40 -18.03
N SER A 700 3.19 -9.82 -17.25
CA SER A 700 3.37 -9.55 -15.81
C SER A 700 3.62 -10.84 -15.04
N THR A 701 2.86 -11.91 -15.33
CA THR A 701 3.07 -13.23 -14.69
C THR A 701 4.43 -13.84 -15.04
N LEU A 702 4.88 -13.74 -16.30
CA LEU A 702 6.23 -14.17 -16.70
C LEU A 702 7.31 -13.41 -15.92
N CYS A 703 7.18 -12.08 -15.82
CA CYS A 703 8.11 -11.20 -15.11
C CYS A 703 8.15 -11.52 -13.61
N VAL A 704 7.04 -11.25 -12.92
CA VAL A 704 6.92 -11.27 -11.45
C VAL A 704 7.07 -12.69 -10.92
N GLY A 705 6.37 -13.66 -11.54
CA GLY A 705 6.43 -15.07 -11.16
C GLY A 705 7.77 -15.73 -11.48
N GLY A 706 8.43 -15.32 -12.58
CA GLY A 706 9.77 -15.77 -12.94
C GLY A 706 10.84 -15.27 -11.96
N LEU A 707 10.74 -14.00 -11.54
CA LEU A 707 11.65 -13.40 -10.57
C LEU A 707 11.50 -14.01 -9.17
N GLY A 708 10.27 -14.19 -8.68
CA GLY A 708 10.07 -14.84 -7.38
C GLY A 708 10.55 -16.30 -7.37
N ALA A 709 10.27 -17.06 -8.43
CA ALA A 709 10.82 -18.42 -8.59
C ALA A 709 12.37 -18.43 -8.64
N LEU A 710 12.98 -17.45 -9.32
CA LEU A 710 14.44 -17.30 -9.39
C LEU A 710 15.04 -17.00 -8.01
N VAL A 711 14.56 -15.95 -7.33
CA VAL A 711 15.10 -15.52 -6.02
C VAL A 711 14.96 -16.62 -4.97
N VAL A 712 13.80 -17.28 -4.87
CA VAL A 712 13.59 -18.38 -3.91
C VAL A 712 14.48 -19.59 -4.24
N THR A 713 14.68 -19.94 -5.52
CA THR A 713 15.56 -21.07 -5.88
C THR A 713 17.06 -20.76 -5.79
N LEU A 714 17.44 -19.49 -5.69
CA LEU A 714 18.81 -19.02 -5.43
C LEU A 714 19.16 -18.92 -3.93
N LEU A 715 18.21 -19.08 -3.01
CA LEU A 715 18.53 -19.23 -1.57
C LEU A 715 19.44 -20.46 -1.36
N PRO A 716 20.55 -20.37 -0.60
CA PRO A 716 21.59 -21.41 -0.56
C PRO A 716 21.26 -22.59 0.38
N LEU A 717 20.01 -23.03 0.42
CA LEU A 717 19.50 -24.16 1.19
C LEU A 717 19.86 -25.52 0.55
N ARG A 718 19.96 -26.59 1.35
CA ARG A 718 20.33 -27.93 0.85
C ARG A 718 19.35 -28.41 -0.23
N GLY A 719 19.85 -28.62 -1.45
CA GLY A 719 19.05 -29.11 -2.60
C GLY A 719 18.53 -28.03 -3.56
N THR A 720 18.78 -26.74 -3.31
CA THR A 720 18.38 -25.66 -4.23
C THR A 720 19.38 -25.45 -5.37
N ALA A 721 18.98 -24.66 -6.37
CA ALA A 721 19.90 -24.21 -7.42
C ALA A 721 21.01 -23.33 -6.83
N GLY A 722 20.68 -22.46 -5.87
CA GLY A 722 21.63 -21.62 -5.14
C GLY A 722 22.75 -22.42 -4.45
N ALA A 723 22.43 -23.47 -3.72
CA ALA A 723 23.44 -24.31 -3.08
C ALA A 723 24.32 -25.07 -4.10
N ALA A 724 23.74 -25.56 -5.19
CA ALA A 724 24.50 -26.22 -6.26
C ALA A 724 25.48 -25.24 -6.94
N LEU A 725 24.99 -24.05 -7.34
CA LEU A 725 25.79 -22.95 -7.88
C LEU A 725 26.94 -22.57 -6.93
N ALA A 726 26.61 -22.25 -5.68
CA ALA A 726 27.54 -21.73 -4.69
C ALA A 726 28.49 -22.79 -4.10
N SER A 727 28.38 -24.05 -4.53
CA SER A 727 29.36 -25.13 -4.30
C SER A 727 30.43 -25.21 -5.40
N VAL A 728 30.11 -24.81 -6.64
CA VAL A 728 31.03 -24.88 -7.80
C VAL A 728 31.67 -23.53 -8.12
N SER A 729 30.94 -22.42 -8.00
CA SER A 729 31.47 -21.08 -8.24
C SER A 729 30.77 -20.05 -7.36
N ARG A 730 31.48 -19.58 -6.31
CA ARG A 730 31.04 -18.45 -5.48
C ARG A 730 30.79 -17.17 -6.28
N PRO A 731 31.68 -16.71 -7.20
CA PRO A 731 31.44 -15.46 -7.94
C PRO A 731 30.29 -15.60 -8.95
N SER A 732 30.13 -16.76 -9.62
CA SER A 732 28.99 -16.96 -10.55
C SER A 732 27.65 -17.02 -9.80
N TYR A 733 27.64 -17.60 -8.59
CA TYR A 733 26.47 -17.55 -7.71
C TYR A 733 26.13 -16.11 -7.28
N ALA A 734 27.13 -15.36 -6.81
CA ALA A 734 26.94 -13.98 -6.36
C ALA A 734 26.43 -13.08 -7.50
N ALA A 735 27.04 -13.17 -8.69
CA ALA A 735 26.61 -12.40 -9.87
C ALA A 735 25.17 -12.72 -10.29
N LEU A 736 24.81 -14.00 -10.40
CA LEU A 736 23.46 -14.42 -10.81
C LEU A 736 22.39 -14.03 -9.77
N THR A 737 22.74 -14.09 -8.48
CA THR A 737 21.87 -13.66 -7.38
C THR A 737 21.71 -12.14 -7.36
N ALA A 738 22.80 -11.39 -7.58
CA ALA A 738 22.74 -9.93 -7.64
C ALA A 738 21.90 -9.43 -8.83
N VAL A 739 22.03 -10.07 -10.00
CA VAL A 739 21.18 -9.75 -11.18
C VAL A 739 19.71 -10.11 -10.91
N GLY A 740 19.42 -11.31 -10.40
CA GLY A 740 18.05 -11.74 -10.12
C GLY A 740 17.33 -10.90 -9.05
N VAL A 741 18.02 -10.61 -7.94
CA VAL A 741 17.49 -9.77 -6.85
C VAL A 741 17.44 -8.30 -7.24
N GLY A 742 18.43 -7.80 -7.98
CA GLY A 742 18.43 -6.42 -8.48
C GLY A 742 17.30 -6.15 -9.47
N LEU A 743 17.05 -7.08 -10.40
CA LEU A 743 15.93 -6.93 -11.36
C LEU A 743 14.57 -7.08 -10.66
N ALA A 744 14.46 -7.97 -9.67
CA ALA A 744 13.29 -8.01 -8.78
C ALA A 744 13.11 -6.66 -8.06
N ALA A 745 14.13 -6.13 -7.41
CA ALA A 745 14.07 -4.85 -6.70
C ALA A 745 13.67 -3.68 -7.62
N ALA A 746 14.13 -3.66 -8.88
CA ALA A 746 13.68 -2.68 -9.88
C ALA A 746 12.18 -2.82 -10.19
N VAL A 747 11.71 -4.05 -10.48
CA VAL A 747 10.30 -4.34 -10.80
C VAL A 747 9.37 -4.03 -9.63
N TYR A 748 9.72 -4.42 -8.40
CA TYR A 748 8.89 -4.17 -7.21
C TYR A 748 9.03 -2.75 -6.62
N SER A 749 9.91 -1.88 -7.15
CA SER A 749 10.08 -0.51 -6.62
C SER A 749 9.02 0.51 -7.08
N GLY A 750 8.27 0.18 -8.14
CA GLY A 750 7.16 0.99 -8.66
C GLY A 750 7.55 2.36 -9.22
N THR A 751 6.61 3.00 -9.92
CA THR A 751 6.83 4.31 -10.58
C THR A 751 6.98 5.47 -9.58
N ALA A 752 6.34 5.38 -8.42
CA ALA A 752 6.50 6.34 -7.32
C ALA A 752 7.84 6.20 -6.57
N GLY A 753 8.52 5.05 -6.69
CA GLY A 753 9.57 4.64 -5.75
C GLY A 753 8.95 4.37 -4.38
N THR A 754 8.13 3.32 -4.28
CA THR A 754 7.33 3.02 -3.10
C THR A 754 8.20 2.88 -1.86
N HIS A 755 7.83 3.61 -0.81
CA HIS A 755 8.37 3.37 0.52
C HIS A 755 7.86 2.03 1.01
N VAL A 756 8.63 0.95 0.81
CA VAL A 756 8.70 -0.06 1.87
C VAL A 756 9.23 0.72 3.07
N PRO A 757 8.43 0.99 4.12
CA PRO A 757 8.86 1.89 5.17
C PRO A 757 10.13 1.34 5.80
N VAL A 758 11.07 2.20 6.21
CA VAL A 758 12.34 1.75 6.78
C VAL A 758 12.10 0.81 7.97
N ALA A 759 10.99 1.01 8.70
CA ALA A 759 10.46 0.07 9.69
C ALA A 759 10.18 -1.35 9.14
N ALA A 760 9.49 -1.52 8.00
CA ALA A 760 9.19 -2.84 7.42
C ALA A 760 10.45 -3.54 6.86
N LEU A 761 11.37 -2.78 6.27
CA LEU A 761 12.69 -3.33 5.89
C LEU A 761 13.51 -3.71 7.14
N ALA A 762 13.47 -2.89 8.19
CA ALA A 762 14.15 -3.15 9.45
C ALA A 762 13.52 -4.28 10.28
N THR A 763 12.20 -4.52 10.21
CA THR A 763 11.56 -5.70 10.80
C THR A 763 11.81 -6.95 9.95
N GLY A 764 11.84 -6.85 8.62
CA GLY A 764 12.23 -7.97 7.76
C GLY A 764 13.67 -8.42 8.01
N VAL A 765 14.61 -7.47 8.00
CA VAL A 765 16.01 -7.70 8.38
C VAL A 765 16.12 -8.11 9.85
N GLY A 766 15.36 -7.49 10.75
CA GLY A 766 15.33 -7.80 12.18
C GLY A 766 14.88 -9.22 12.48
N VAL A 767 13.81 -9.71 11.84
CA VAL A 767 13.34 -11.09 11.95
C VAL A 767 14.37 -12.07 11.40
N VAL A 768 15.04 -11.75 10.28
CA VAL A 768 16.13 -12.59 9.74
C VAL A 768 17.35 -12.61 10.67
N LEU A 769 17.73 -11.47 11.26
CA LEU A 769 18.83 -11.36 12.23
C LEU A 769 18.49 -12.05 13.55
N VAL A 770 17.25 -11.93 14.05
CA VAL A 770 16.77 -12.64 15.25
C VAL A 770 16.72 -14.14 15.00
N ALA A 771 16.24 -14.60 13.84
CA ALA A 771 16.27 -16.02 13.47
C ALA A 771 17.71 -16.55 13.35
N ALA A 772 18.63 -15.77 12.77
CA ALA A 772 20.05 -16.13 12.69
C ALA A 772 20.73 -16.13 14.07
N ALA A 773 20.42 -15.17 14.94
CA ALA A 773 20.94 -15.07 16.31
C ALA A 773 20.38 -16.18 17.21
N ALA A 774 19.09 -16.48 17.12
CA ALA A 774 18.46 -17.59 17.83
C ALA A 774 19.05 -18.94 17.39
N ALA A 775 19.25 -19.15 16.08
CA ALA A 775 19.90 -20.35 15.59
C ALA A 775 21.38 -20.43 16.00
N TRP A 776 22.12 -19.32 16.01
CA TRP A 776 23.50 -19.26 16.50
C TRP A 776 23.60 -19.54 18.01
N ALA A 777 22.69 -18.97 18.81
CA ALA A 777 22.59 -19.22 20.24
C ALA A 777 22.25 -20.70 20.50
N TRP A 778 21.26 -21.26 19.81
CA TRP A 778 20.90 -22.68 19.88
C TRP A 778 22.09 -23.60 19.53
N LEU A 779 22.85 -23.27 18.50
CA LEU A 779 24.07 -24.02 18.13
C LEU A 779 25.15 -23.97 19.22
N ARG A 780 25.26 -22.86 19.97
CA ARG A 780 26.22 -22.65 21.07
C ARG A 780 25.80 -23.31 22.38
N PHE A 781 24.55 -23.10 22.83
CA PHE A 781 24.10 -23.52 24.16
C PHE A 781 23.76 -25.02 24.22
N ASP A 782 23.01 -25.56 23.25
CA ASP A 782 22.80 -27.03 23.16
C ASP A 782 24.10 -27.77 22.76
N GLY A 783 25.16 -27.03 22.38
CA GLY A 783 26.51 -27.58 22.22
C GLY A 783 27.24 -27.87 23.54
N ALA A 784 26.77 -27.35 24.67
CA ALA A 784 27.40 -27.55 25.98
C ALA A 784 26.88 -28.80 26.72
N GLY A 785 25.65 -29.23 26.46
CA GLY A 785 24.99 -30.34 27.18
C GLY A 785 25.36 -31.76 26.74
N ILE A 786 26.33 -31.93 25.82
CA ILE A 786 26.74 -33.25 25.29
C ILE A 786 28.28 -33.38 25.30
N ARG A 787 28.90 -33.00 26.43
CA ARG A 787 30.30 -33.30 26.79
C ARG A 787 30.44 -33.51 28.31
N SER A 788 29.67 -34.45 28.83
CA SER A 788 29.75 -35.02 30.18
C SER A 788 29.40 -36.50 30.09
#